data_AF-A0A814KPP7-F1
#
_entry.id   AF-A0A814KPP7-F1
#
_cell.length_a   1.000
_cell.length_b   1.000
_cell.length_c   1.000
_cell.angle_alpha   90.00
_cell.angle_beta   90.00
_cell.angle_gamma   90.00
#
_symmetry.space_group_name_H-M   'P 1'
#
loop_
_entity.id
_entity.type
_entity.pdbx_description
1 polymer ?
#
loop_
_entity_poly.entity_id
_entity_poly.type
_entity_poly.pdbx_seq_one_letter_code
_entity_poly.pdbx_strand_id
1 'polypeptide(L)'
;MASEETRMILSNELIQQKQRTNDLEEELQLIQKHLKSTQTKAAEQSQEIASLKATKNVYETQFAIFTNELLKTQDELKEKEQQITTLRNDLIPRSTTDDVDVLKRELITVQQCMNEMALEKEQQIDKLRNILMENYQSVLKLEHVETKLNQNLSIHDELINENTSQIGYEINAIKQFVRVTHKRQENIKNAVKYMRNRLLENQTEMKQLKQTNIQLQNDLQIEQRQTNSYRNQIETLNNEIHALEKTSNDLQEEKNQVIQTKIGDDQDNDRQNFIRQIIQEKDQYEQQIKECRIQIKELNNQRQQIQDECDQMSKQILQITNEKNQLQNEQIRVNNEMDLLKKQFDENNKDKEQKINELKHQISTLREQHISTENSLRIAKALNNNQNQEIDSLKTDSTNQVKRFEKERNDLKQTINQLEQLQNVIKVQLNTIEKEKYDIEQQVQIKQQIVEELYNKLDHKNNSIKRLSVVIHRSLDIAHKTHAYIEQNIHKNQMNILTMIEQTKQESQSIRAQTLEQIREEFTSYLTIYHTLFIDSKTKLNEQIEKDNIKLNEQQQQSEKQLNKIKHAHDKLIDEHHEQKQKFEIQLGELNNNLLQVSESLSDATQSVDTHRDKYEKQITSLKHDLEFQIKKNEMQLSALKENLATVRTELRAANVKLAELEHIKAEKADTDARLAVSQEERRVLLERSLANESKNEKLIAENAQLIKKNSNSEAALQEMAREFQSQQIQLNKVSQRRWIDDDDINSCMKCHQTFSVTQRKHHCRNCGNIFCDPCSSKTAVVAATSKKPKRVCDQCYKDLTS
;
A
#
# COMPACT_ATOMS: atom_id res chain seq x y z
N MET A 1 -13.00 32.41 -27.00
CA MET A 1 -12.57 31.36 -27.94
C MET A 1 -11.26 30.74 -27.50
N ALA A 2 -10.13 31.47 -27.42
CA ALA A 2 -8.84 30.92 -26.98
C ALA A 2 -8.82 30.25 -25.58
N SER A 3 -9.65 30.71 -24.64
CA SER A 3 -9.76 30.14 -23.28
C SER A 3 -10.55 28.84 -23.20
N GLU A 4 -11.44 28.60 -24.16
CA GLU A 4 -12.32 27.44 -24.20
C GLU A 4 -11.66 26.27 -24.93
N GLU A 5 -10.88 26.61 -25.97
CA GLU A 5 -10.00 25.71 -26.70
C GLU A 5 -8.88 25.18 -25.80
N THR A 6 -8.21 26.08 -25.05
CA THR A 6 -7.19 25.71 -24.05
C THR A 6 -7.74 24.78 -22.97
N ARG A 7 -9.02 24.96 -22.62
CA ARG A 7 -9.73 24.11 -21.67
C ARG A 7 -9.90 22.67 -22.13
N MET A 8 -10.30 22.53 -23.38
CA MET A 8 -10.64 21.25 -23.98
C MET A 8 -9.37 20.45 -24.26
N ILE A 9 -8.30 21.13 -24.68
CA ILE A 9 -6.96 20.56 -24.88
C ILE A 9 -6.43 19.98 -23.56
N LEU A 10 -6.37 20.78 -22.50
CA LEU A 10 -5.92 20.34 -21.18
C LEU A 10 -6.72 19.15 -20.64
N SER A 11 -8.04 19.12 -20.88
CA SER A 11 -8.90 18.03 -20.42
C SER A 11 -8.67 16.73 -21.21
N ASN A 12 -8.50 16.82 -22.53
CA ASN A 12 -8.27 15.66 -23.39
C ASN A 12 -6.86 15.08 -23.18
N GLU A 13 -5.86 15.92 -23.02
CA GLU A 13 -4.49 15.49 -22.68
C GLU A 13 -4.44 14.83 -21.31
N LEU A 14 -5.19 15.32 -20.31
CA LEU A 14 -5.27 14.66 -19.01
C LEU A 14 -5.87 13.25 -19.10
N ILE A 15 -6.86 13.04 -19.97
CA ILE A 15 -7.49 11.74 -20.20
C ILE A 15 -6.49 10.78 -20.87
N GLN A 16 -5.82 11.20 -21.94
CA GLN A 16 -4.82 10.38 -22.63
C GLN A 16 -3.66 10.01 -21.69
N GLN A 17 -3.23 10.93 -20.83
CA GLN A 17 -2.16 10.68 -19.85
C GLN A 17 -2.57 9.68 -18.78
N LYS A 18 -3.83 9.73 -18.32
CA LYS A 18 -4.36 8.72 -17.40
C LYS A 18 -4.32 7.32 -18.03
N GLN A 19 -4.68 7.23 -19.31
CA GLN A 19 -4.66 5.98 -20.06
C GLN A 19 -3.25 5.40 -20.18
N ARG A 20 -2.26 6.22 -20.58
CA ARG A 20 -0.85 5.82 -20.64
C ARG A 20 -0.27 5.37 -19.29
N THR A 21 -0.75 5.97 -18.20
CA THR A 21 -0.33 5.59 -16.84
C THR A 21 -0.91 4.23 -16.45
N ASN A 22 -2.17 3.95 -16.82
CA ASN A 22 -2.79 2.66 -16.60
C ASN A 22 -2.10 1.54 -17.41
N ASP A 23 -1.72 1.81 -18.66
CA ASP A 23 -0.97 0.85 -19.48
C ASP A 23 0.33 0.42 -18.79
N LEU A 24 1.08 1.38 -18.21
CA LEU A 24 2.28 1.10 -17.42
C LEU A 24 1.99 0.27 -16.15
N GLU A 25 0.85 0.49 -15.49
CA GLU A 25 0.44 -0.31 -14.32
C GLU A 25 0.10 -1.75 -14.71
N GLU A 26 -0.57 -1.97 -15.84
CA GLU A 26 -0.86 -3.31 -16.36
C GLU A 26 0.42 -4.06 -16.72
N GLU A 27 1.37 -3.38 -17.38
CA GLU A 27 2.68 -3.96 -17.69
C GLU A 27 3.45 -4.34 -16.42
N LEU A 28 3.37 -3.51 -15.38
CA LEU A 28 4.03 -3.75 -14.09
C LEU A 28 3.41 -4.94 -13.35
N GLN A 29 2.08 -5.09 -13.39
CA GLN A 29 1.40 -6.26 -12.83
C GLN A 29 1.81 -7.56 -13.54
N LEU A 30 1.98 -7.53 -14.86
CA LEU A 30 2.42 -8.68 -15.64
C LEU A 30 3.83 -9.12 -15.20
N ILE A 31 4.77 -8.19 -15.07
CA ILE A 31 6.15 -8.46 -14.63
C ILE A 31 6.16 -9.04 -13.21
N GLN A 32 5.37 -8.50 -12.29
CA GLN A 32 5.27 -9.02 -10.92
C GLN A 32 4.74 -10.46 -10.87
N LYS A 33 3.76 -10.80 -11.72
CA LYS A 33 3.23 -12.15 -11.83
C LYS A 33 4.29 -13.14 -12.32
N HIS A 34 5.08 -12.74 -13.31
CA HIS A 34 6.17 -13.56 -13.84
C HIS A 34 7.30 -13.75 -12.82
N LEU A 35 7.72 -12.70 -12.11
CA LEU A 35 8.75 -12.78 -11.05
C LEU A 35 8.38 -13.81 -9.97
N LYS A 36 7.12 -13.79 -9.52
CA LYS A 36 6.62 -14.71 -8.50
C LYS A 36 6.61 -16.16 -8.99
N SER A 37 6.29 -16.38 -10.27
CA SER A 37 6.35 -17.70 -10.91
C SER A 37 7.79 -18.23 -10.93
N THR A 38 8.75 -17.39 -11.31
CA THR A 38 10.18 -17.76 -11.36
C THR A 38 10.74 -18.10 -9.98
N GLN A 39 10.41 -17.30 -8.95
CA GLN A 39 10.79 -17.59 -7.55
C GLN A 39 10.23 -18.91 -7.04
N THR A 40 8.97 -19.21 -7.37
CA THR A 40 8.33 -20.48 -6.98
C THR A 40 9.05 -21.67 -7.62
N LYS A 41 9.38 -21.57 -8.91
CA LYS A 41 10.10 -22.62 -9.65
C LYS A 41 11.52 -22.86 -9.13
N ALA A 42 12.21 -21.83 -8.64
CA ALA A 42 13.55 -21.95 -8.03
C ALA A 42 13.50 -22.65 -6.65
N ALA A 43 12.48 -22.36 -5.85
CA ALA A 43 12.25 -23.03 -4.58
C ALA A 43 11.98 -24.53 -4.75
N GLU A 44 11.19 -24.91 -5.77
CA GLU A 44 10.95 -26.32 -6.15
C GLU A 44 12.27 -27.05 -6.47
N GLN A 45 13.15 -26.43 -7.26
CA GLN A 45 14.45 -27.03 -7.61
C GLN A 45 15.38 -27.17 -6.41
N SER A 46 15.41 -26.20 -5.49
CA SER A 46 16.20 -26.27 -4.25
C SER A 46 15.77 -27.44 -3.37
N GLN A 47 14.47 -27.71 -3.29
CA GLN A 47 13.92 -28.83 -2.53
C GLN A 47 14.29 -30.19 -3.15
N GLU A 48 14.34 -30.27 -4.49
CA GLU A 48 14.73 -31.46 -5.22
C GLU A 48 16.22 -31.82 -4.99
N ILE A 49 17.12 -30.83 -5.00
CA ILE A 49 18.55 -31.02 -4.65
C ILE A 49 18.71 -31.52 -3.21
N ALA A 50 17.94 -30.98 -2.26
CA ALA A 50 18.02 -31.40 -0.87
C ALA A 50 17.64 -32.90 -0.70
N SER A 51 16.64 -33.36 -1.44
CA SER A 51 16.23 -34.78 -1.48
C SER A 51 17.34 -35.68 -2.04
N LEU A 52 18.05 -35.21 -3.08
CA LEU A 52 19.17 -35.95 -3.68
C LEU A 52 20.37 -36.07 -2.74
N LYS A 53 20.75 -34.98 -2.05
CA LYS A 53 21.82 -35.00 -1.04
C LYS A 53 21.51 -35.97 0.10
N ALA A 54 20.27 -36.00 0.57
CA ALA A 54 19.84 -36.96 1.58
C ALA A 54 19.97 -38.41 1.07
N THR A 55 19.62 -38.66 -0.19
CA THR A 55 19.75 -39.99 -0.81
C THR A 55 21.22 -40.41 -0.92
N LYS A 56 22.11 -39.52 -1.38
CA LYS A 56 23.56 -39.79 -1.50
C LYS A 56 24.18 -40.14 -0.15
N ASN A 57 23.89 -39.37 0.90
CA ASN A 57 24.40 -39.64 2.25
C ASN A 57 24.01 -41.03 2.77
N VAL A 58 22.79 -41.50 2.47
CA VAL A 58 22.34 -42.85 2.82
C VAL A 58 23.21 -43.90 2.13
N TYR A 59 23.50 -43.71 0.84
CA TYR A 59 24.34 -44.64 0.07
C TYR A 59 25.80 -44.67 0.52
N GLU A 60 26.41 -43.52 0.80
CA GLU A 60 27.77 -43.44 1.34
C GLU A 60 27.88 -44.15 2.69
N THR A 61 26.87 -43.97 3.54
CA THR A 61 26.80 -44.64 4.85
C THR A 61 26.68 -46.16 4.68
N GLN A 62 25.83 -46.63 3.76
CA GLN A 62 25.70 -48.06 3.46
C GLN A 62 27.01 -48.65 2.90
N PHE A 63 27.67 -47.95 1.98
CA PHE A 63 28.97 -48.37 1.42
C PHE A 63 30.05 -48.50 2.50
N ALA A 64 30.12 -47.54 3.44
CA ALA A 64 31.06 -47.60 4.55
C ALA A 64 30.80 -48.79 5.48
N ILE A 65 29.53 -49.07 5.80
CA ILE A 65 29.13 -50.23 6.60
C ILE A 65 29.57 -51.53 5.90
N PHE A 66 29.27 -51.67 4.61
CA PHE A 66 29.61 -52.88 3.85
C PHE A 66 31.11 -53.11 3.74
N THR A 67 31.89 -52.05 3.53
CA THR A 67 33.36 -52.14 3.44
C THR A 67 33.96 -52.65 4.76
N ASN A 68 33.47 -52.15 5.89
CA ASN A 68 33.93 -52.58 7.22
C ASN A 68 33.55 -54.04 7.51
N GLU A 69 32.34 -54.48 7.14
CA GLU A 69 31.92 -55.88 7.30
C GLU A 69 32.77 -56.85 6.46
N LEU A 70 33.11 -56.47 5.22
CA LEU A 70 33.94 -57.29 4.35
C LEU A 70 35.37 -57.45 4.89
N LEU A 71 35.98 -56.36 5.36
CA LEU A 71 37.31 -56.38 5.99
C LEU A 71 37.33 -57.29 7.21
N LYS A 72 36.33 -57.18 8.08
CA LYS A 72 36.20 -58.04 9.26
C LYS A 72 36.13 -59.53 8.90
N THR A 73 35.34 -59.87 7.88
CA THR A 73 35.18 -61.25 7.42
C THR A 73 36.49 -61.78 6.80
N GLN A 74 37.25 -60.92 6.11
CA GLN A 74 38.55 -61.27 5.54
C GLN A 74 39.60 -61.53 6.63
N ASP A 75 39.59 -60.76 7.71
CA ASP A 75 40.48 -60.97 8.86
C ASP A 75 40.13 -62.27 9.61
N GLU A 76 38.84 -62.55 9.83
CA GLU A 76 38.36 -63.81 10.42
C GLU A 76 38.82 -65.02 9.58
N LEU A 77 38.79 -64.93 8.24
CA LEU A 77 39.26 -65.99 7.36
C LEU A 77 40.76 -66.25 7.50
N LYS A 78 41.57 -65.18 7.46
CA LYS A 78 43.04 -65.28 7.63
C LYS A 78 43.42 -65.92 8.95
N GLU A 79 42.72 -65.57 10.02
CA GLU A 79 42.95 -66.16 11.35
C GLU A 79 42.71 -67.68 11.32
N LYS A 80 41.62 -68.13 10.69
CA LYS A 80 41.30 -69.56 10.57
C LYS A 80 42.31 -70.31 9.69
N GLU A 81 42.75 -69.74 8.57
CA GLU A 81 43.80 -70.31 7.71
C GLU A 81 45.13 -70.49 8.46
N GLN A 82 45.49 -69.51 9.29
CA GLN A 82 46.68 -69.58 10.12
C GLN A 82 46.56 -70.71 11.16
N GLN A 83 45.41 -70.83 11.83
CA GLN A 83 45.14 -71.91 12.79
C GLN A 83 45.23 -73.31 12.14
N ILE A 84 44.74 -73.47 10.92
CA ILE A 84 44.83 -74.72 10.14
C ILE A 84 46.30 -75.04 9.81
N THR A 85 47.05 -74.03 9.38
CA THR A 85 48.47 -74.18 9.05
C THR A 85 49.30 -74.61 10.26
N THR A 86 49.00 -74.06 11.44
CA THR A 86 49.63 -74.48 12.70
C THR A 86 49.33 -75.95 13.02
N LEU A 87 48.05 -76.35 12.97
CA LEU A 87 47.65 -77.74 13.20
C LEU A 87 48.35 -78.72 12.25
N ARG A 88 48.50 -78.34 10.97
CA ARG A 88 49.21 -79.14 9.96
C ARG A 88 50.68 -79.38 10.32
N ASN A 89 51.37 -78.35 10.80
CA ASN A 89 52.79 -78.45 11.13
C ASN A 89 53.03 -79.35 12.35
N ASP A 90 52.09 -79.40 13.30
CA ASP A 90 52.17 -80.25 14.49
C ASP A 90 52.00 -81.75 14.19
N LEU A 91 51.36 -82.10 13.06
CA LEU A 91 51.03 -83.48 12.67
C LEU A 91 52.13 -84.23 11.91
N ILE A 92 53.02 -83.52 11.22
CA ILE A 92 54.06 -84.09 10.34
C ILE A 92 55.08 -85.01 11.05
N PRO A 93 55.45 -84.88 12.35
CA PRO A 93 56.59 -85.64 12.90
C PRO A 93 56.36 -87.09 13.41
N ARG A 94 55.18 -87.71 13.34
CA ARG A 94 54.89 -88.93 14.15
C ARG A 94 54.84 -90.27 13.36
N SER A 95 55.53 -91.29 13.91
CA SER A 95 55.93 -92.58 13.30
C SER A 95 54.82 -93.64 13.12
N THR A 96 55.19 -94.73 12.44
CA THR A 96 54.38 -95.75 11.74
C THR A 96 53.75 -96.82 12.65
N THR A 97 52.41 -96.83 12.72
CA THR A 97 51.58 -97.98 13.14
C THR A 97 50.29 -97.98 12.31
N ASP A 98 49.71 -99.16 12.01
CA ASP A 98 48.63 -99.31 11.01
C ASP A 98 47.33 -98.54 11.35
N ASP A 99 46.97 -98.39 12.63
CA ASP A 99 45.79 -97.60 13.05
C ASP A 99 46.03 -96.07 12.88
N VAL A 100 47.27 -95.62 13.06
CA VAL A 100 47.69 -94.23 12.81
C VAL A 100 47.63 -93.91 11.31
N ASP A 101 47.83 -94.88 10.42
CA ASP A 101 47.75 -94.68 8.97
C ASP A 101 46.30 -94.62 8.44
N VAL A 102 45.32 -95.17 9.16
CA VAL A 102 43.88 -94.97 8.86
C VAL A 102 43.46 -93.56 9.28
N LEU A 103 43.81 -93.13 10.50
CA LEU A 103 43.50 -91.78 10.99
C LEU A 103 44.23 -90.68 10.19
N LYS A 104 45.47 -90.92 9.75
CA LYS A 104 46.18 -90.01 8.82
C LYS A 104 45.43 -89.86 7.50
N ARG A 105 44.84 -90.94 6.96
CA ARG A 105 44.06 -90.89 5.71
C ARG A 105 42.76 -90.12 5.88
N GLU A 106 41.99 -90.39 6.93
CA GLU A 106 40.75 -89.65 7.23
C GLU A 106 41.04 -88.16 7.44
N LEU A 107 42.12 -87.81 8.13
CA LEU A 107 42.52 -86.43 8.36
C LEU A 107 42.99 -85.71 7.08
N ILE A 108 43.67 -86.41 6.17
CA ILE A 108 44.01 -85.88 4.85
C ILE A 108 42.74 -85.60 4.04
N THR A 109 41.73 -86.47 4.12
CA THR A 109 40.43 -86.25 3.45
C THR A 109 39.69 -85.05 4.03
N VAL A 110 39.66 -84.88 5.35
CA VAL A 110 39.07 -83.68 5.98
C VAL A 110 39.85 -82.42 5.59
N GLN A 111 41.18 -82.48 5.50
CA GLN A 111 42.00 -81.35 5.05
C GLN A 111 41.75 -80.98 3.58
N GLN A 112 41.59 -81.98 2.70
CA GLN A 112 41.23 -81.74 1.30
C GLN A 112 39.87 -81.03 1.20
N CYS A 113 38.87 -81.49 1.96
CA CYS A 113 37.56 -80.84 2.04
C CYS A 113 37.64 -79.40 2.57
N MET A 114 38.46 -79.15 3.61
CA MET A 114 38.68 -77.80 4.13
C MET A 114 39.38 -76.87 3.14
N ASN A 115 40.34 -77.38 2.34
CA ASN A 115 41.03 -76.60 1.32
C ASN A 115 40.08 -76.24 0.16
N GLU A 116 39.22 -77.19 -0.27
CA GLU A 116 38.18 -76.93 -1.27
C GLU A 116 37.19 -75.87 -0.78
N MET A 117 36.74 -75.96 0.48
CA MET A 117 35.88 -74.95 1.09
C MET A 117 36.58 -73.58 1.26
N ALA A 118 37.89 -73.55 1.51
CA ALA A 118 38.65 -72.29 1.57
C ALA A 118 38.72 -71.62 0.18
N LEU A 119 38.93 -72.42 -0.88
CA LEU A 119 38.92 -71.93 -2.26
C LEU A 119 37.53 -71.39 -2.67
N GLU A 120 36.45 -72.08 -2.28
CA GLU A 120 35.07 -71.60 -2.52
C GLU A 120 34.80 -70.25 -1.80
N LYS A 121 35.38 -70.04 -0.61
CA LYS A 121 35.27 -68.76 0.10
C LYS A 121 36.05 -67.64 -0.56
N GLU A 122 37.25 -67.92 -1.04
CA GLU A 122 38.05 -66.91 -1.75
C GLU A 122 37.30 -66.43 -3.01
N GLN A 123 36.66 -67.37 -3.73
CA GLN A 123 35.77 -67.05 -4.85
C GLN A 123 34.53 -66.23 -4.43
N GLN A 124 33.92 -66.51 -3.29
CA GLN A 124 32.80 -65.70 -2.76
C GLN A 124 33.25 -64.28 -2.35
N ILE A 125 34.43 -64.15 -1.74
CA ILE A 125 35.02 -62.84 -1.39
C ILE A 125 35.27 -62.01 -2.65
N ASP A 126 35.77 -62.62 -3.73
CA ASP A 126 35.98 -61.92 -4.99
C ASP A 126 34.67 -61.49 -5.66
N LYS A 127 33.59 -62.27 -5.55
CA LYS A 127 32.24 -61.83 -5.96
C LYS A 127 31.77 -60.61 -5.17
N LEU A 128 31.95 -60.62 -3.84
CA LEU A 128 31.59 -59.48 -2.98
C LEU A 128 32.43 -58.23 -3.31
N ARG A 129 33.72 -58.38 -3.62
CA ARG A 129 34.59 -57.28 -4.09
C ARG A 129 34.11 -56.69 -5.41
N ASN A 130 33.68 -57.52 -6.36
CA ASN A 130 33.14 -57.04 -7.64
C ASN A 130 31.85 -56.23 -7.42
N ILE A 131 30.92 -56.71 -6.58
CA ILE A 131 29.70 -55.97 -6.23
C ILE A 131 30.03 -54.64 -5.54
N LEU A 132 31.05 -54.61 -4.67
CA LEU A 132 31.51 -53.39 -4.01
C LEU A 132 32.09 -52.37 -5.02
N MET A 133 32.87 -52.84 -6.00
CA MET A 133 33.40 -51.99 -7.08
C MET A 133 32.30 -51.41 -7.97
N GLU A 134 31.26 -52.19 -8.30
CA GLU A 134 30.09 -51.69 -9.04
C GLU A 134 29.33 -50.62 -8.24
N ASN A 135 29.12 -50.83 -6.93
CA ASN A 135 28.50 -49.84 -6.05
C ASN A 135 29.32 -48.54 -5.98
N TYR A 136 30.65 -48.65 -5.89
CA TYR A 136 31.54 -47.50 -5.89
C TYR A 136 31.45 -46.69 -7.18
N GLN A 137 31.36 -47.36 -8.34
CA GLN A 137 31.12 -46.69 -9.62
C GLN A 137 29.78 -45.96 -9.67
N SER A 138 28.73 -46.53 -9.06
CA SER A 138 27.41 -45.88 -8.95
C SER A 138 27.46 -44.63 -8.06
N VAL A 139 28.23 -44.63 -6.97
CA VAL A 139 28.46 -43.45 -6.11
C VAL A 139 29.16 -42.33 -6.89
N LEU A 140 30.21 -42.64 -7.66
CA LEU A 140 30.91 -41.67 -8.50
C LEU A 140 29.99 -41.05 -9.58
N LYS A 141 29.06 -41.83 -10.15
CA LYS A 141 28.05 -41.30 -11.08
C LYS A 141 27.10 -40.32 -10.38
N LEU A 142 26.65 -40.63 -9.17
CA LEU A 142 25.81 -39.74 -8.37
C LEU A 142 26.53 -38.45 -7.99
N GLU A 143 27.82 -38.50 -7.65
CA GLU A 143 28.65 -37.32 -7.41
C GLU A 143 28.75 -36.39 -8.63
N HIS A 144 28.91 -36.97 -9.81
CA HIS A 144 28.96 -36.21 -11.06
C HIS A 144 27.63 -35.51 -11.37
N VAL A 145 26.51 -36.22 -11.16
CA VAL A 145 25.17 -35.65 -11.33
C VAL A 145 24.91 -34.53 -10.31
N GLU A 146 25.30 -34.73 -9.04
CA GLU A 146 25.18 -33.71 -7.99
C GLU A 146 25.98 -32.46 -8.32
N THR A 147 27.23 -32.62 -8.79
CA THR A 147 28.11 -31.50 -9.15
C THR A 147 27.51 -30.66 -10.28
N LYS A 148 26.95 -31.31 -11.30
CA LYS A 148 26.25 -30.63 -12.40
C LYS A 148 24.99 -29.90 -11.92
N LEU A 149 24.20 -30.51 -11.03
CA LEU A 149 23.01 -29.85 -10.45
C LEU A 149 23.38 -28.63 -9.61
N ASN A 150 24.41 -28.72 -8.76
CA ASN A 150 24.86 -27.60 -7.92
C ASN A 150 25.42 -26.45 -8.76
N GLN A 151 26.16 -26.74 -9.84
CA GLN A 151 26.64 -25.72 -10.79
C GLN A 151 25.46 -24.99 -11.46
N ASN A 152 24.45 -25.75 -11.90
CA ASN A 152 23.23 -25.16 -12.48
C ASN A 152 22.48 -24.30 -11.46
N LEU A 153 22.38 -24.75 -10.20
CA LEU A 153 21.67 -24.00 -9.15
C LEU A 153 22.39 -22.69 -8.80
N SER A 154 23.72 -22.69 -8.72
CA SER A 154 24.52 -21.48 -8.45
C SER A 154 24.35 -20.42 -9.53
N ILE A 155 24.40 -20.83 -10.80
CA ILE A 155 24.17 -19.92 -11.94
C ILE A 155 22.73 -19.38 -11.90
N HIS A 156 21.76 -20.21 -11.52
CA HIS A 156 20.36 -19.78 -11.37
C HIS A 156 20.15 -18.80 -10.21
N ASP A 157 20.74 -19.04 -9.05
CA ASP A 157 20.57 -18.17 -7.88
C ASP A 157 21.20 -16.79 -8.11
N GLU A 158 22.36 -16.71 -8.77
CA GLU A 158 22.96 -15.43 -9.16
C GLU A 158 22.07 -14.68 -10.16
N LEU A 159 21.67 -15.32 -11.26
CA LEU A 159 20.81 -14.72 -12.30
C LEU A 159 19.43 -14.30 -11.76
N ILE A 160 18.85 -15.07 -10.83
CA ILE A 160 17.54 -14.74 -10.24
C ILE A 160 17.69 -13.60 -9.25
N ASN A 161 18.72 -13.58 -8.40
CA ASN A 161 18.88 -12.54 -7.39
C ASN A 161 19.23 -11.17 -7.99
N GLU A 162 20.10 -11.15 -9.00
CA GLU A 162 20.49 -9.91 -9.70
C GLU A 162 19.29 -9.32 -10.45
N ASN A 163 18.59 -10.13 -11.24
CA ASN A 163 17.41 -9.69 -11.98
C ASN A 163 16.25 -9.31 -11.04
N THR A 164 16.02 -10.06 -9.96
CA THR A 164 14.94 -9.76 -9.00
C THR A 164 15.18 -8.43 -8.29
N SER A 165 16.42 -8.16 -7.90
CA SER A 165 16.79 -6.91 -7.22
C SER A 165 16.66 -5.72 -8.17
N GLN A 166 17.21 -5.84 -9.39
CA GLN A 166 17.15 -4.80 -10.41
C GLN A 166 15.71 -4.46 -10.81
N ILE A 167 14.89 -5.49 -11.10
CA ILE A 167 13.46 -5.35 -11.39
C ILE A 167 12.73 -4.73 -10.20
N GLY A 168 13.08 -5.09 -8.97
CA GLY A 168 12.50 -4.53 -7.75
C GLY A 168 12.76 -3.03 -7.59
N TYR A 169 13.99 -2.57 -7.87
CA TYR A 169 14.36 -1.16 -7.84
C TYR A 169 13.61 -0.35 -8.91
N GLU A 170 13.56 -0.85 -10.15
CA GLU A 170 12.88 -0.17 -11.24
C GLU A 170 11.36 -0.10 -11.02
N ILE A 171 10.74 -1.17 -10.51
CA ILE A 171 9.32 -1.18 -10.12
C ILE A 171 9.02 -0.09 -9.08
N ASN A 172 9.89 0.08 -8.08
CA ASN A 172 9.71 1.10 -7.06
C ASN A 172 9.89 2.52 -7.63
N ALA A 173 10.86 2.72 -8.53
CA ALA A 173 11.05 4.00 -9.21
C ALA A 173 9.82 4.37 -10.06
N ILE A 174 9.27 3.43 -10.82
CA ILE A 174 8.04 3.60 -11.61
C ILE A 174 6.85 3.95 -10.69
N LYS A 175 6.67 3.21 -9.59
CA LYS A 175 5.58 3.49 -8.63
C LYS A 175 5.67 4.88 -8.02
N GLN A 176 6.87 5.34 -7.67
CA GLN A 176 7.05 6.70 -7.16
C GLN A 176 6.75 7.74 -8.23
N PHE A 177 7.24 7.55 -9.46
CA PHE A 177 6.96 8.42 -10.59
C PHE A 177 5.46 8.53 -10.88
N VAL A 178 4.74 7.40 -10.94
CA VAL A 178 3.28 7.37 -11.16
C VAL A 178 2.53 8.13 -10.06
N ARG A 179 2.87 7.92 -8.79
CA ARG A 179 2.22 8.64 -7.67
C ARG A 179 2.42 10.15 -7.75
N VAL A 180 3.66 10.60 -7.97
CA VAL A 180 3.98 12.04 -8.06
C VAL A 180 3.26 12.66 -9.25
N THR A 181 3.24 11.95 -10.38
CA THR A 181 2.55 12.33 -11.62
C THR A 181 1.06 12.51 -11.40
N HIS A 182 0.40 11.54 -10.77
CA HIS A 182 -1.04 11.57 -10.50
C HIS A 182 -1.40 12.70 -9.52
N LYS A 183 -0.58 12.93 -8.49
CA LYS A 183 -0.81 14.02 -7.53
C LYS A 183 -0.68 15.40 -8.19
N ARG A 184 0.33 15.58 -9.06
CA ARG A 184 0.48 16.82 -9.84
C ARG A 184 -0.69 17.05 -10.80
N GLN A 185 -1.16 16.00 -11.49
CA GLN A 185 -2.32 16.06 -12.38
C GLN A 185 -3.59 16.49 -11.65
N GLU A 186 -3.85 15.93 -10.47
CA GLU A 186 -5.03 16.28 -9.69
C GLU A 186 -4.98 17.74 -9.19
N ASN A 187 -3.80 18.22 -8.79
CA ASN A 187 -3.61 19.62 -8.41
C ASN A 187 -3.90 20.59 -9.57
N ILE A 188 -3.37 20.30 -10.76
CA ILE A 188 -3.58 21.14 -11.96
C ILE A 188 -5.05 21.11 -12.38
N LYS A 189 -5.70 19.93 -12.35
CA LYS A 189 -7.13 19.78 -12.63
C LYS A 189 -7.99 20.63 -11.69
N ASN A 190 -7.68 20.64 -10.39
CA ASN A 190 -8.38 21.44 -9.40
C ASN A 190 -8.18 22.94 -9.61
N ALA A 191 -6.95 23.38 -9.92
CA ALA A 191 -6.65 24.78 -10.26
C ALA A 191 -7.41 25.24 -11.52
N VAL A 192 -7.40 24.44 -12.59
CA VAL A 192 -8.14 24.74 -13.83
C VAL A 192 -9.66 24.78 -13.59
N LYS A 193 -10.18 23.94 -12.69
CA LYS A 193 -11.60 23.97 -12.30
C LYS A 193 -11.95 25.25 -11.53
N TYR A 194 -11.12 25.66 -10.57
CA TYR A 194 -11.31 26.89 -9.82
C TYR A 194 -11.33 28.12 -10.75
N MET A 195 -10.32 28.24 -11.62
CA MET A 195 -10.24 29.36 -12.57
C MET A 195 -11.42 29.39 -13.56
N ARG A 196 -11.97 28.23 -13.98
CA ARG A 196 -13.22 28.17 -14.79
C ARG A 196 -14.35 28.93 -14.14
N ASN A 197 -14.59 28.57 -12.89
CA ASN A 197 -15.75 29.02 -12.16
C ASN A 197 -15.63 30.53 -11.94
N ARG A 198 -14.44 30.99 -11.56
CA ARG A 198 -14.16 32.42 -11.41
C ARG A 198 -14.32 33.20 -12.70
N LEU A 199 -13.83 32.67 -13.83
CA LEU A 199 -14.00 33.33 -15.13
C LEU A 199 -15.49 33.43 -15.53
N LEU A 200 -16.27 32.39 -15.23
CA LEU A 200 -17.71 32.36 -15.52
C LEU A 200 -18.49 33.34 -14.63
N GLU A 201 -18.16 33.40 -13.34
CA GLU A 201 -18.69 34.38 -12.38
C GLU A 201 -18.42 35.80 -12.88
N ASN A 202 -17.15 36.13 -13.17
CA ASN A 202 -16.76 37.45 -13.66
C ASN A 202 -17.47 37.81 -14.98
N GLN A 203 -17.64 36.85 -15.90
CA GLN A 203 -18.38 37.08 -17.15
C GLN A 203 -19.87 37.39 -16.90
N THR A 204 -20.47 36.74 -15.91
CA THR A 204 -21.89 36.90 -15.57
C THR A 204 -22.11 38.26 -14.90
N GLU A 205 -21.27 38.63 -13.94
CA GLU A 205 -21.27 39.96 -13.30
C GLU A 205 -21.04 41.08 -14.32
N MET A 206 -20.07 40.92 -15.23
CA MET A 206 -19.83 41.91 -16.28
C MET A 206 -21.04 42.12 -17.20
N LYS A 207 -21.79 41.05 -17.51
CA LYS A 207 -23.01 41.15 -18.32
C LYS A 207 -24.09 41.94 -17.58
N GLN A 208 -24.29 41.66 -16.29
CA GLN A 208 -25.26 42.37 -15.46
C GLN A 208 -24.91 43.85 -15.30
N LEU A 209 -23.64 44.18 -15.02
CA LEU A 209 -23.18 45.57 -14.92
C LEU A 209 -23.33 46.32 -16.24
N LYS A 210 -23.01 45.69 -17.38
CA LYS A 210 -23.22 46.30 -18.71
C LYS A 210 -24.69 46.61 -18.95
N GLN A 211 -25.59 45.68 -18.62
CA GLN A 211 -27.02 45.86 -18.82
C GLN A 211 -27.58 46.97 -17.91
N THR A 212 -27.14 47.02 -16.66
CA THR A 212 -27.53 48.06 -15.69
C THR A 212 -27.01 49.44 -16.11
N ASN A 213 -25.77 49.53 -16.62
CA ASN A 213 -25.19 50.78 -17.12
C ASN A 213 -25.99 51.33 -18.32
N ILE A 214 -26.32 50.47 -19.29
CA ILE A 214 -27.15 50.85 -20.45
C ILE A 214 -28.50 51.38 -19.99
N GLN A 215 -29.14 50.72 -19.02
CA GLN A 215 -30.43 51.15 -18.47
C GLN A 215 -30.32 52.55 -17.83
N LEU A 216 -29.36 52.74 -16.92
CA LEU A 216 -29.15 54.04 -16.25
C LEU A 216 -28.79 55.16 -17.24
N GLN A 217 -28.02 54.86 -18.29
CA GLN A 217 -27.69 55.83 -19.34
C GLN A 217 -28.94 56.27 -20.12
N ASN A 218 -29.84 55.34 -20.44
CA ASN A 218 -31.09 55.65 -21.11
C ASN A 218 -32.00 56.51 -20.22
N ASP A 219 -32.14 56.12 -18.95
CA ASP A 219 -32.97 56.83 -17.98
C ASP A 219 -32.41 58.25 -17.75
N LEU A 220 -31.09 58.41 -17.62
CA LEU A 220 -30.44 59.72 -17.49
C LEU A 220 -30.71 60.61 -18.71
N GLN A 221 -30.72 60.02 -19.90
CA GLN A 221 -31.00 60.78 -21.13
C GLN A 221 -32.46 61.24 -21.19
N ILE A 222 -33.40 60.48 -20.63
CA ILE A 222 -34.81 60.86 -20.53
C ILE A 222 -34.96 62.05 -19.58
N GLU A 223 -34.40 61.95 -18.37
CA GLU A 223 -34.50 63.01 -17.36
C GLU A 223 -33.81 64.32 -17.80
N GLN A 224 -32.66 64.22 -18.49
CA GLN A 224 -32.00 65.38 -19.08
C GLN A 224 -32.87 66.11 -20.12
N ARG A 225 -33.68 65.37 -20.90
CA ARG A 225 -34.62 65.99 -21.84
C ARG A 225 -35.75 66.71 -21.11
N GLN A 226 -36.24 66.15 -20.00
CA GLN A 226 -37.26 66.78 -19.18
C GLN A 226 -36.75 68.05 -18.49
N THR A 227 -35.54 68.02 -17.93
CA THR A 227 -34.86 69.21 -17.40
C THR A 227 -34.70 70.32 -18.44
N ASN A 228 -34.34 69.96 -19.68
CA ASN A 228 -34.25 70.93 -20.78
C ASN A 228 -35.63 71.48 -21.19
N SER A 229 -36.69 70.66 -21.14
CA SER A 229 -38.06 71.12 -21.40
C SER A 229 -38.50 72.17 -20.38
N TYR A 230 -38.27 71.93 -19.07
CA TYR A 230 -38.58 72.92 -18.03
C TYR A 230 -37.74 74.20 -18.18
N ARG A 231 -36.46 74.08 -18.55
CA ARG A 231 -35.61 75.25 -18.83
C ARG A 231 -36.21 76.12 -19.94
N ASN A 232 -36.65 75.52 -21.04
CA ASN A 232 -37.26 76.24 -22.16
C ASN A 232 -38.61 76.89 -21.78
N GLN A 233 -39.45 76.21 -20.99
CA GLN A 233 -40.70 76.78 -20.47
C GLN A 233 -40.44 78.00 -19.57
N ILE A 234 -39.44 77.91 -18.68
CA ILE A 234 -39.03 79.03 -17.84
C ILE A 234 -38.52 80.20 -18.67
N GLU A 235 -37.72 79.95 -19.72
CA GLU A 235 -37.23 80.99 -20.63
C GLU A 235 -38.39 81.70 -21.37
N THR A 236 -39.40 80.93 -21.80
CA THR A 236 -40.61 81.47 -22.43
C THR A 236 -41.38 82.38 -21.47
N LEU A 237 -41.62 81.93 -20.23
CA LEU A 237 -42.29 82.74 -19.21
C LEU A 237 -41.49 84.00 -18.82
N ASN A 238 -40.15 83.94 -18.82
CA ASN A 238 -39.32 85.13 -18.58
C ASN A 238 -39.44 86.16 -19.70
N ASN A 239 -39.51 85.70 -20.96
CA ASN A 239 -39.72 86.59 -22.11
C ASN A 239 -41.13 87.22 -22.06
N GLU A 240 -42.15 86.46 -21.66
CA GLU A 240 -43.50 86.99 -21.42
C GLU A 240 -43.52 88.03 -20.31
N ILE A 241 -42.88 87.76 -19.16
CA ILE A 241 -42.72 88.75 -18.08
C ILE A 241 -42.06 90.01 -18.61
N HIS A 242 -40.99 89.90 -19.40
CA HIS A 242 -40.29 91.09 -19.92
C HIS A 242 -41.18 91.93 -20.85
N ALA A 243 -42.00 91.28 -21.68
CA ALA A 243 -42.98 91.97 -22.54
C ALA A 243 -44.06 92.67 -21.70
N LEU A 244 -44.62 91.98 -20.70
CA LEU A 244 -45.63 92.53 -19.78
C LEU A 244 -45.06 93.69 -18.95
N GLU A 245 -43.82 93.58 -18.46
CA GLU A 245 -43.13 94.63 -17.72
C GLU A 245 -42.92 95.87 -18.59
N LYS A 246 -42.55 95.68 -19.86
CA LYS A 246 -42.44 96.78 -20.83
C LYS A 246 -43.78 97.50 -21.00
N THR A 247 -44.87 96.77 -21.28
CA THR A 247 -46.21 97.36 -21.44
C THR A 247 -46.69 98.05 -20.15
N SER A 248 -46.44 97.46 -18.99
CA SER A 248 -46.75 98.07 -17.68
C SER A 248 -45.97 99.37 -17.44
N ASN A 249 -44.70 99.42 -17.87
CA ASN A 249 -43.87 100.62 -17.75
C ASN A 249 -44.31 101.71 -18.74
N ASP A 250 -44.67 101.34 -19.97
CA ASP A 250 -45.19 102.27 -20.99
C ASP A 250 -46.51 102.92 -20.48
N LEU A 251 -47.42 102.13 -19.91
CA LEU A 251 -48.65 102.63 -19.25
C LEU A 251 -48.35 103.55 -18.05
N GLN A 252 -47.30 103.25 -17.28
CA GLN A 252 -46.85 104.08 -16.17
C GLN A 252 -46.29 105.43 -16.65
N GLU A 253 -45.61 105.45 -17.79
CA GLU A 253 -45.11 106.67 -18.43
C GLU A 253 -46.25 107.50 -19.05
N GLU A 254 -47.20 106.86 -19.72
CA GLU A 254 -48.43 107.49 -20.25
C GLU A 254 -49.24 108.16 -19.13
N LYS A 255 -49.44 107.46 -18.00
CA LYS A 255 -50.04 108.03 -16.78
C LYS A 255 -49.28 109.28 -16.31
N ASN A 256 -47.96 109.24 -16.27
CA ASN A 256 -47.14 110.37 -15.82
C ASN A 256 -47.27 111.58 -16.78
N GLN A 257 -47.36 111.35 -18.09
CA GLN A 257 -47.59 112.39 -19.10
C GLN A 257 -48.97 113.03 -18.97
N VAL A 258 -50.02 112.23 -18.74
CA VAL A 258 -51.39 112.70 -18.47
C VAL A 258 -51.47 113.51 -17.16
N ILE A 259 -50.64 113.20 -16.16
CA ILE A 259 -50.54 113.96 -14.90
C ILE A 259 -49.83 115.32 -15.08
N GLN A 260 -48.99 115.50 -16.09
CA GLN A 260 -48.22 116.74 -16.30
C GLN A 260 -48.91 117.79 -17.19
N THR A 261 -50.00 117.43 -17.89
CA THR A 261 -50.76 118.34 -18.77
C THR A 261 -51.59 119.37 -17.96
N LYS A 262 -51.48 120.67 -18.29
CA LYS A 262 -52.24 121.78 -17.64
C LYS A 262 -53.62 121.95 -18.27
N ILE A 263 -54.69 121.89 -17.46
CA ILE A 263 -56.09 121.93 -17.92
C ILE A 263 -56.97 122.74 -16.94
N GLY A 264 -58.12 123.26 -17.41
CA GLY A 264 -59.10 124.03 -16.62
C GLY A 264 -60.20 123.18 -15.94
N ASP A 265 -60.88 123.75 -14.93
CA ASP A 265 -61.68 123.07 -13.90
C ASP A 265 -62.75 122.05 -14.39
N ASP A 266 -63.34 122.24 -15.58
CA ASP A 266 -64.38 121.32 -16.13
C ASP A 266 -63.81 120.06 -16.83
N GLN A 267 -62.50 119.98 -17.08
CA GLN A 267 -61.85 118.84 -17.77
C GLN A 267 -61.10 117.87 -16.83
N ASP A 268 -61.13 118.11 -15.51
CA ASP A 268 -60.36 117.32 -14.53
C ASP A 268 -61.01 115.95 -14.22
N ASN A 269 -62.34 115.84 -14.32
CA ASN A 269 -63.06 114.59 -14.00
C ASN A 269 -62.83 113.49 -15.07
N ASP A 270 -62.83 113.84 -16.36
CA ASP A 270 -62.55 112.92 -17.46
C ASP A 270 -61.09 112.43 -17.42
N ARG A 271 -60.17 113.33 -17.09
CA ARG A 271 -58.77 113.01 -16.86
C ARG A 271 -58.58 112.03 -15.69
N GLN A 272 -59.28 112.23 -14.57
CA GLN A 272 -59.22 111.30 -13.44
C GLN A 272 -59.86 109.94 -13.74
N ASN A 273 -60.86 109.87 -14.62
CA ASN A 273 -61.40 108.60 -15.10
C ASN A 273 -60.41 107.87 -16.03
N PHE A 274 -59.74 108.59 -16.92
CA PHE A 274 -58.69 108.02 -17.79
C PHE A 274 -57.48 107.51 -16.99
N ILE A 275 -57.03 108.26 -15.99
CA ILE A 275 -55.97 107.82 -15.06
C ILE A 275 -56.40 106.55 -14.30
N ARG A 276 -57.66 106.46 -13.86
CA ARG A 276 -58.19 105.26 -13.19
C ARG A 276 -58.20 104.04 -14.12
N GLN A 277 -58.52 104.22 -15.40
CA GLN A 277 -58.49 103.15 -16.39
C GLN A 277 -57.06 102.64 -16.64
N ILE A 278 -56.09 103.54 -16.80
CA ILE A 278 -54.66 103.18 -16.94
C ILE A 278 -54.16 102.42 -15.70
N ILE A 279 -54.56 102.85 -14.49
CA ILE A 279 -54.21 102.14 -13.25
C ILE A 279 -54.80 100.72 -13.25
N GLN A 280 -56.07 100.56 -13.63
CA GLN A 280 -56.70 99.24 -13.69
C GLN A 280 -56.02 98.31 -14.70
N GLU A 281 -55.69 98.78 -15.90
CA GLU A 281 -54.99 97.99 -16.91
C GLU A 281 -53.57 97.64 -16.46
N LYS A 282 -52.86 98.58 -15.82
CA LYS A 282 -51.54 98.33 -15.24
C LYS A 282 -51.60 97.28 -14.12
N ASP A 283 -52.55 97.39 -13.20
CA ASP A 283 -52.72 96.43 -12.10
C ASP A 283 -53.01 95.02 -12.64
N GLN A 284 -53.74 94.90 -13.76
CA GLN A 284 -53.95 93.62 -14.45
C GLN A 284 -52.65 93.02 -14.99
N TYR A 285 -51.80 93.82 -15.65
CA TYR A 285 -50.49 93.35 -16.12
C TYR A 285 -49.54 92.99 -14.96
N GLU A 286 -49.51 93.78 -13.88
CA GLU A 286 -48.74 93.47 -12.67
C GLU A 286 -49.19 92.17 -12.01
N GLN A 287 -50.49 91.86 -12.06
CA GLN A 287 -51.02 90.59 -11.56
C GLN A 287 -50.64 89.40 -12.45
N GLN A 288 -50.71 89.54 -13.78
CA GLN A 288 -50.22 88.52 -14.72
C GLN A 288 -48.71 88.25 -14.53
N ILE A 289 -47.90 89.29 -14.32
CA ILE A 289 -46.47 89.14 -13.99
C ILE A 289 -46.27 88.34 -12.71
N LYS A 290 -47.06 88.59 -11.65
CA LYS A 290 -47.00 87.81 -10.40
C LYS A 290 -47.33 86.34 -10.64
N GLU A 291 -48.36 86.04 -11.44
CA GLU A 291 -48.75 84.67 -11.77
C GLU A 291 -47.64 83.93 -12.55
N CYS A 292 -47.06 84.55 -13.58
CA CYS A 292 -45.91 84.00 -14.30
C CYS A 292 -44.71 83.76 -13.38
N ARG A 293 -44.42 84.67 -12.44
CA ARG A 293 -43.32 84.51 -11.47
C ARG A 293 -43.55 83.33 -10.52
N ILE A 294 -44.81 83.05 -10.12
CA ILE A 294 -45.15 81.88 -9.31
C ILE A 294 -44.92 80.59 -10.11
N GLN A 295 -45.40 80.54 -11.36
CA GLN A 295 -45.20 79.38 -12.25
C GLN A 295 -43.71 79.10 -12.50
N ILE A 296 -42.89 80.14 -12.72
CA ILE A 296 -41.44 80.00 -12.85
C ILE A 296 -40.82 79.41 -11.58
N LYS A 297 -41.30 79.79 -10.39
CA LYS A 297 -40.79 79.26 -9.12
C LYS A 297 -41.10 77.76 -8.98
N GLU A 298 -42.31 77.33 -9.33
CA GLU A 298 -42.69 75.92 -9.32
C GLU A 298 -41.89 75.10 -10.33
N LEU A 299 -41.76 75.58 -11.58
CA LEU A 299 -40.96 74.93 -12.61
C LEU A 299 -39.48 74.85 -12.25
N ASN A 300 -38.91 75.88 -11.60
CA ASN A 300 -37.53 75.82 -11.11
C ASN A 300 -37.34 74.76 -10.02
N ASN A 301 -38.30 74.62 -9.09
CA ASN A 301 -38.25 73.58 -8.07
C ASN A 301 -38.30 72.17 -8.69
N GLN A 302 -39.22 71.95 -9.63
CA GLN A 302 -39.32 70.67 -10.35
C GLN A 302 -38.06 70.37 -11.16
N ARG A 303 -37.52 71.38 -11.87
CA ARG A 303 -36.27 71.26 -12.62
C ARG A 303 -35.09 70.92 -11.69
N GLN A 304 -35.01 71.56 -10.52
CA GLN A 304 -33.92 71.29 -9.58
C GLN A 304 -34.00 69.87 -9.02
N GLN A 305 -35.20 69.38 -8.70
CA GLN A 305 -35.39 68.01 -8.23
C GLN A 305 -34.90 66.99 -9.25
N ILE A 306 -35.29 67.12 -10.53
CA ILE A 306 -34.83 66.21 -11.59
C ILE A 306 -33.32 66.37 -11.86
N GLN A 307 -32.78 67.58 -11.72
CA GLN A 307 -31.34 67.80 -11.86
C GLN A 307 -30.55 67.06 -10.77
N ASP A 308 -31.04 67.05 -9.53
CA ASP A 308 -30.42 66.31 -8.43
C ASP A 308 -30.47 64.78 -8.68
N GLU A 309 -31.59 64.28 -9.24
CA GLU A 309 -31.73 62.88 -9.67
C GLU A 309 -30.74 62.53 -10.81
N CYS A 310 -30.60 63.40 -11.81
CA CYS A 310 -29.61 63.26 -12.89
C CYS A 310 -28.17 63.18 -12.35
N ASP A 311 -27.85 64.01 -11.36
CA ASP A 311 -26.53 64.05 -10.72
C ASP A 311 -26.27 62.74 -9.93
N GLN A 312 -27.28 62.20 -9.27
CA GLN A 312 -27.21 60.92 -8.58
C GLN A 312 -27.00 59.76 -9.56
N MET A 313 -27.75 59.71 -10.67
CA MET A 313 -27.60 58.68 -11.70
C MET A 313 -26.22 58.76 -12.36
N SER A 314 -25.71 59.97 -12.61
CA SER A 314 -24.36 60.17 -13.15
C SER A 314 -23.27 59.60 -12.22
N LYS A 315 -23.43 59.76 -10.89
CA LYS A 315 -22.53 59.13 -9.90
C LYS A 315 -22.62 57.60 -9.94
N GLN A 316 -23.83 57.03 -10.06
CA GLN A 316 -24.02 55.58 -10.16
C GLN A 316 -23.39 55.00 -11.44
N ILE A 317 -23.55 55.66 -12.58
CA ILE A 317 -22.92 55.27 -13.85
C ILE A 317 -21.39 55.27 -13.72
N LEU A 318 -20.81 56.27 -13.05
CA LEU A 318 -19.37 56.33 -12.81
C LEU A 318 -18.90 55.16 -11.93
N GLN A 319 -19.64 54.83 -10.87
CA GLN A 319 -19.33 53.70 -10.00
C GLN A 319 -19.36 52.38 -10.76
N ILE A 320 -20.43 52.10 -11.52
CA ILE A 320 -20.56 50.87 -12.33
C ILE A 320 -19.44 50.79 -13.37
N THR A 321 -19.04 51.93 -13.94
CA THR A 321 -17.92 51.99 -14.91
C THR A 321 -16.60 51.61 -14.26
N ASN A 322 -16.35 52.05 -13.03
CA ASN A 322 -15.16 51.66 -12.26
C ASN A 322 -15.17 50.18 -11.89
N GLU A 323 -16.29 49.65 -11.40
CA GLU A 323 -16.46 48.22 -11.07
C GLU A 323 -16.24 47.33 -12.30
N LYS A 324 -16.80 47.73 -13.45
CA LYS A 324 -16.58 47.05 -14.73
C LYS A 324 -15.09 47.00 -15.11
N ASN A 325 -14.37 48.11 -14.97
CA ASN A 325 -12.94 48.17 -15.27
C ASN A 325 -12.11 47.27 -14.34
N GLN A 326 -12.48 47.21 -13.05
CA GLN A 326 -11.84 46.31 -12.08
C GLN A 326 -12.05 44.83 -12.46
N LEU A 327 -13.28 44.42 -12.77
CA LEU A 327 -13.58 43.05 -13.21
C LEU A 327 -12.88 42.70 -14.53
N GLN A 328 -12.75 43.66 -15.44
CA GLN A 328 -12.04 43.47 -16.70
C GLN A 328 -10.54 43.24 -16.47
N ASN A 329 -9.92 43.97 -15.53
CA ASN A 329 -8.53 43.74 -15.12
C ASN A 329 -8.36 42.38 -14.41
N GLU A 330 -9.29 41.98 -13.54
CA GLU A 330 -9.27 40.66 -12.90
C GLU A 330 -9.39 39.54 -13.95
N GLN A 331 -10.22 39.72 -14.98
CA GLN A 331 -10.36 38.75 -16.07
C GLN A 331 -9.08 38.60 -16.90
N ILE A 332 -8.37 39.70 -17.18
CA ILE A 332 -7.05 39.66 -17.83
C ILE A 332 -6.06 38.88 -16.95
N ARG A 333 -6.05 39.15 -15.63
CA ARG A 333 -5.17 38.46 -14.69
C ARG A 333 -5.43 36.95 -14.65
N VAL A 334 -6.69 36.52 -14.52
CA VAL A 334 -7.06 35.09 -14.51
C VAL A 334 -6.69 34.40 -15.83
N ASN A 335 -6.83 35.09 -16.97
CA ASN A 335 -6.40 34.55 -18.26
C ASN A 335 -4.88 34.37 -18.33
N ASN A 336 -4.09 35.35 -17.87
CA ASN A 336 -2.63 35.24 -17.83
C ASN A 336 -2.15 34.10 -16.91
N GLU A 337 -2.78 33.94 -15.74
CA GLU A 337 -2.50 32.82 -14.83
C GLU A 337 -2.83 31.46 -15.48
N MET A 338 -3.90 31.40 -16.28
CA MET A 338 -4.28 30.18 -17.01
C MET A 338 -3.30 29.84 -18.14
N ASP A 339 -2.79 30.83 -18.86
CA ASP A 339 -1.76 30.64 -19.89
C ASP A 339 -0.42 30.18 -19.29
N LEU A 340 -0.05 30.71 -18.12
CA LEU A 340 1.15 30.27 -17.39
C LEU A 340 1.02 28.80 -16.94
N LEU A 341 -0.15 28.42 -16.40
CA LEU A 341 -0.44 27.05 -16.02
C LEU A 341 -0.43 26.09 -17.21
N LYS A 342 -0.86 26.55 -18.39
CA LYS A 342 -0.77 25.77 -19.63
C LYS A 342 0.68 25.51 -20.02
N LYS A 343 1.54 26.54 -20.04
CA LYS A 343 2.98 26.37 -20.32
C LYS A 343 3.65 25.42 -19.34
N GLN A 344 3.37 25.57 -18.04
CA GLN A 344 3.89 24.66 -17.02
C GLN A 344 3.39 23.23 -17.19
N PHE A 345 2.16 23.05 -17.66
CA PHE A 345 1.61 21.73 -17.97
C PHE A 345 2.33 21.11 -19.18
N ASP A 346 2.52 21.86 -20.26
CA ASP A 346 3.17 21.42 -21.49
C ASP A 346 4.64 21.01 -21.23
N GLU A 347 5.38 21.82 -20.48
CA GLU A 347 6.76 21.52 -20.07
C GLU A 347 6.84 20.25 -19.21
N ASN A 348 5.96 20.13 -18.19
CA ASN A 348 5.89 18.92 -17.37
C ASN A 348 5.49 17.68 -18.19
N ASN A 349 4.65 17.83 -19.21
CA ASN A 349 4.24 16.73 -20.08
C ASN A 349 5.42 16.24 -20.92
N LYS A 350 6.23 17.17 -21.43
CA LYS A 350 7.42 16.84 -22.22
C LYS A 350 8.44 16.04 -21.40
N ASP A 351 8.75 16.51 -20.18
CA ASP A 351 9.66 15.80 -19.26
C ASP A 351 9.12 14.41 -18.90
N LYS A 352 7.81 14.31 -18.66
CA LYS A 352 7.15 13.03 -18.38
C LYS A 352 7.18 12.08 -19.56
N GLU A 353 6.92 12.57 -20.77
CA GLU A 353 6.90 11.75 -21.98
C GLU A 353 8.29 11.19 -22.27
N GLN A 354 9.32 12.01 -22.09
CA GLN A 354 10.71 11.57 -22.16
C GLN A 354 11.00 10.49 -21.11
N LYS A 355 10.53 10.68 -19.86
CA LYS A 355 10.74 9.68 -18.80
C LYS A 355 9.95 8.39 -19.00
N ILE A 356 8.72 8.47 -19.50
CA ILE A 356 7.90 7.31 -19.85
C ILE A 356 8.56 6.52 -20.97
N ASN A 357 9.13 7.18 -21.98
CA ASN A 357 9.83 6.49 -23.06
C ASN A 357 11.11 5.80 -22.58
N GLU A 358 11.88 6.44 -21.69
CA GLU A 358 13.02 5.79 -21.01
C GLU A 358 12.56 4.54 -20.23
N LEU A 359 11.50 4.67 -19.41
CA LEU A 359 10.99 3.56 -18.60
C LEU A 359 10.43 2.44 -19.48
N LYS A 360 9.74 2.74 -20.58
CA LYS A 360 9.27 1.74 -21.55
C LYS A 360 10.43 0.99 -22.19
N HIS A 361 11.51 1.69 -22.53
CA HIS A 361 12.70 1.06 -23.08
C HIS A 361 13.34 0.13 -22.04
N GLN A 362 13.53 0.59 -20.80
CA GLN A 362 14.04 -0.22 -19.69
C GLN A 362 13.18 -1.46 -19.44
N ILE A 363 11.85 -1.31 -19.40
CA ILE A 363 10.90 -2.42 -19.27
C ILE A 363 11.04 -3.41 -20.43
N SER A 364 11.20 -2.93 -21.67
CA SER A 364 11.40 -3.80 -22.84
C SER A 364 12.69 -4.61 -22.71
N THR A 365 13.79 -3.97 -22.33
CA THR A 365 15.08 -4.65 -22.11
C THR A 365 14.98 -5.69 -20.98
N LEU A 366 14.34 -5.34 -19.87
CA LEU A 366 14.09 -6.28 -18.76
C LEU A 366 13.20 -7.45 -19.18
N ARG A 367 12.20 -7.23 -20.04
CA ARG A 367 11.36 -8.29 -20.59
C ARG A 367 12.15 -9.25 -21.45
N GLU A 368 13.02 -8.74 -22.34
CA GLU A 368 13.89 -9.56 -23.17
C GLU A 368 14.86 -10.38 -22.32
N GLN A 369 15.47 -9.76 -21.30
CA GLN A 369 16.33 -10.45 -20.33
C GLN A 369 15.57 -11.53 -19.56
N HIS A 370 14.35 -11.23 -19.10
CA HIS A 370 13.49 -12.20 -18.42
C HIS A 370 13.10 -13.37 -19.33
N ILE A 371 12.69 -13.12 -20.58
CA ILE A 371 12.37 -14.17 -21.55
C ILE A 371 13.60 -15.07 -21.78
N SER A 372 14.79 -14.47 -21.90
CA SER A 372 16.04 -15.22 -22.00
C SER A 372 16.29 -16.10 -20.76
N THR A 373 16.11 -15.55 -19.55
CA THR A 373 16.24 -16.31 -18.29
C THR A 373 15.19 -17.42 -18.17
N GLU A 374 13.94 -17.18 -18.58
CA GLU A 374 12.87 -18.16 -18.54
C GLU A 374 13.11 -19.31 -19.53
N ASN A 375 13.67 -19.01 -20.71
CA ASN A 375 14.11 -20.03 -21.67
C ASN A 375 15.27 -20.87 -21.10
N SER A 376 16.27 -20.23 -20.49
CA SER A 376 17.36 -20.93 -19.80
C SER A 376 16.85 -21.82 -18.67
N LEU A 377 15.89 -21.35 -17.86
CA LEU A 377 15.24 -22.13 -16.80
C LEU A 377 14.46 -23.33 -17.38
N ARG A 378 13.80 -23.15 -18.53
CA ARG A 378 13.07 -24.24 -19.20
C ARG A 378 14.03 -25.33 -19.72
N ILE A 379 15.16 -24.92 -20.30
CA ILE A 379 16.22 -25.85 -20.73
C ILE A 379 16.81 -26.58 -19.52
N ALA A 380 17.09 -25.86 -18.43
CA ALA A 380 17.59 -26.45 -17.20
C ALA A 380 16.60 -27.45 -16.58
N LYS A 381 15.29 -27.15 -16.54
CA LYS A 381 14.26 -28.11 -16.10
C LYS A 381 14.21 -29.36 -16.96
N ALA A 382 14.36 -29.23 -18.29
CA ALA A 382 14.41 -30.38 -19.18
C ALA A 382 15.65 -31.25 -18.94
N LEU A 383 16.81 -30.64 -18.71
CA LEU A 383 18.03 -31.34 -18.31
C LEU A 383 17.87 -32.03 -16.95
N ASN A 384 17.24 -31.37 -15.97
CA ASN A 384 17.02 -31.92 -14.63
C ASN A 384 16.10 -33.13 -14.66
N ASN A 385 15.04 -33.10 -15.48
CA ASN A 385 14.15 -34.25 -15.65
C ASN A 385 14.89 -35.48 -16.20
N ASN A 386 15.82 -35.28 -17.15
CA ASN A 386 16.64 -36.37 -17.67
C ASN A 386 17.60 -36.92 -16.59
N GLN A 387 18.20 -36.02 -15.79
CA GLN A 387 19.08 -36.42 -14.67
C GLN A 387 18.32 -37.14 -13.56
N ASN A 388 17.09 -36.73 -13.26
CA ASN A 388 16.22 -37.41 -12.29
C ASN A 388 15.83 -38.82 -12.75
N GLN A 389 15.56 -39.02 -14.05
CA GLN A 389 15.33 -40.35 -14.60
C GLN A 389 16.57 -41.25 -14.48
N GLU A 390 17.77 -40.69 -14.69
CA GLU A 390 19.03 -41.38 -14.47
C GLU A 390 19.24 -41.75 -13.00
N ILE A 391 18.90 -40.85 -12.07
CA ILE A 391 18.95 -41.10 -10.62
C ILE A 391 17.98 -42.20 -10.20
N ASP A 392 16.75 -42.21 -10.71
CA ASP A 392 15.76 -43.24 -10.36
C ASP A 392 16.17 -44.63 -10.90
N SER A 393 16.82 -44.67 -12.07
CA SER A 393 17.47 -45.88 -12.57
C SER A 393 18.59 -46.34 -11.64
N LEU A 394 19.49 -45.43 -11.23
CA LEU A 394 20.61 -45.74 -10.33
C LEU A 394 20.14 -46.21 -8.95
N LYS A 395 19.05 -45.63 -8.40
CA LYS A 395 18.43 -46.09 -7.15
C LYS A 395 17.93 -47.53 -7.26
N THR A 396 17.31 -47.86 -8.38
CA THR A 396 16.78 -49.21 -8.64
C THR A 396 17.92 -50.22 -8.77
N ASP A 397 18.96 -49.89 -9.53
CA ASP A 397 20.14 -50.75 -9.72
C ASP A 397 20.89 -50.97 -8.40
N SER A 398 21.11 -49.92 -7.61
CA SER A 398 21.76 -50.02 -6.30
C SER A 398 20.95 -50.85 -5.32
N THR A 399 19.62 -50.68 -5.28
CA THR A 399 18.74 -51.52 -4.44
C THR A 399 18.86 -53.00 -4.79
N ASN A 400 19.00 -53.31 -6.07
CA ASN A 400 19.21 -54.69 -6.53
C ASN A 400 20.61 -55.21 -6.18
N GLN A 401 21.65 -54.36 -6.26
CA GLN A 401 23.02 -54.70 -5.84
C GLN A 401 23.11 -54.98 -4.34
N VAL A 402 22.47 -54.19 -3.48
CA VAL A 402 22.41 -54.43 -2.03
C VAL A 402 21.78 -55.79 -1.72
N LYS A 403 20.65 -56.13 -2.35
CA LYS A 403 20.01 -57.43 -2.17
C LYS A 403 20.90 -58.60 -2.59
N ARG A 404 21.67 -58.44 -3.68
CA ARG A 404 22.64 -59.46 -4.14
C ARG A 404 23.79 -59.61 -3.14
N PHE A 405 24.32 -58.51 -2.63
CA PHE A 405 25.37 -58.51 -1.62
C PHE A 405 24.92 -59.20 -0.32
N GLU A 406 23.72 -58.84 0.18
CA GLU A 406 23.15 -59.45 1.39
C GLU A 406 23.00 -60.96 1.26
N LYS A 407 22.62 -61.45 0.07
CA LYS A 407 22.52 -62.87 -0.22
C LYS A 407 23.89 -63.57 -0.16
N GLU A 408 24.86 -63.10 -0.93
CA GLU A 408 26.21 -63.69 -0.98
C GLU A 408 26.91 -63.63 0.39
N ARG A 409 26.67 -62.57 1.18
CA ARG A 409 27.16 -62.45 2.57
C ARG A 409 26.57 -63.54 3.47
N ASN A 410 25.27 -63.79 3.37
CA ASN A 410 24.61 -64.82 4.18
C ASN A 410 25.13 -66.22 3.81
N ASP A 411 25.35 -66.46 2.52
CA ASP A 411 25.95 -67.71 2.03
C ASP A 411 27.37 -67.90 2.58
N LEU A 412 28.22 -66.85 2.55
CA LEU A 412 29.58 -66.89 3.12
C LEU A 412 29.58 -67.17 4.62
N LYS A 413 28.66 -66.55 5.38
CA LYS A 413 28.51 -66.76 6.82
C LYS A 413 28.14 -68.21 7.15
N GLN A 414 27.31 -68.85 6.30
CA GLN A 414 26.97 -70.25 6.45
C GLN A 414 28.19 -71.17 6.24
N THR A 415 29.01 -70.89 5.23
CA THR A 415 30.26 -71.64 4.96
C THR A 415 31.30 -71.45 6.09
N ILE A 416 31.36 -70.27 6.72
CA ILE A 416 32.18 -70.03 7.92
C ILE A 416 31.78 -70.97 9.07
N ASN A 417 30.49 -71.03 9.39
CA ASN A 417 30.00 -71.91 10.45
C ASN A 417 30.31 -73.39 10.17
N GLN A 418 30.24 -73.82 8.90
CA GLN A 418 30.59 -75.20 8.52
C GLN A 418 32.08 -75.51 8.73
N LEU A 419 32.99 -74.59 8.40
CA LEU A 419 34.43 -74.78 8.68
C LEU A 419 34.72 -74.87 10.19
N GLU A 420 34.04 -74.07 11.02
CA GLU A 420 34.22 -74.14 12.47
C GLU A 420 33.79 -75.49 13.04
N GLN A 421 32.72 -76.07 12.50
CA GLN A 421 32.28 -77.42 12.87
C GLN A 421 33.34 -78.47 12.50
N LEU A 422 33.91 -78.42 11.29
CA LEU A 422 34.98 -79.34 10.86
C LEU A 422 36.26 -79.19 11.70
N GLN A 423 36.65 -77.94 12.03
CA GLN A 423 37.80 -77.67 12.88
C GLN A 423 37.65 -78.32 14.27
N ASN A 424 36.45 -78.28 14.84
CA ASN A 424 36.17 -78.94 16.12
C ASN A 424 36.29 -80.46 16.04
N VAL A 425 35.87 -81.08 14.92
CA VAL A 425 36.02 -82.53 14.68
C VAL A 425 37.50 -82.93 14.65
N ILE A 426 38.33 -82.20 13.90
CA ILE A 426 39.79 -82.45 13.82
C ILE A 426 40.42 -82.38 15.20
N LYS A 427 40.07 -81.36 16.00
CA LYS A 427 40.63 -81.15 17.34
C LYS A 427 40.34 -82.32 18.28
N VAL A 428 39.14 -82.91 18.18
CA VAL A 428 38.77 -84.10 18.96
C VAL A 428 39.55 -85.34 18.51
N GLN A 429 39.73 -85.55 17.20
CA GLN A 429 40.52 -86.67 16.67
C GLN A 429 42.00 -86.58 17.07
N LEU A 430 42.59 -85.38 17.02
CA LEU A 430 43.97 -85.12 17.46
C LEU A 430 44.20 -85.55 18.92
N ASN A 431 43.31 -85.12 19.82
CA ASN A 431 43.40 -85.49 21.24
C ASN A 431 43.34 -87.02 21.46
N THR A 432 42.65 -87.75 20.59
CA THR A 432 42.55 -89.21 20.66
C THR A 432 43.87 -89.86 20.27
N ILE A 433 44.49 -89.39 19.18
CA ILE A 433 45.80 -89.87 18.71
C ILE A 433 46.90 -89.61 19.74
N GLU A 434 46.88 -88.47 20.42
CA GLU A 434 47.88 -88.16 21.47
C GLU A 434 47.82 -89.15 22.63
N LYS A 435 46.62 -89.64 22.96
CA LYS A 435 46.41 -90.64 24.00
C LYS A 435 46.95 -92.01 23.59
N GLU A 436 46.68 -92.45 22.35
CA GLU A 436 47.18 -93.73 21.84
C GLU A 436 48.71 -93.78 21.74
N LYS A 437 49.34 -92.67 21.35
CA LYS A 437 50.81 -92.54 21.34
C LYS A 437 51.41 -92.81 22.72
N TYR A 438 50.82 -92.24 23.78
CA TYR A 438 51.30 -92.41 25.15
C TYR A 438 51.28 -93.89 25.58
N ASP A 439 50.22 -94.63 25.24
CA ASP A 439 50.09 -96.05 25.58
C ASP A 439 51.14 -96.93 24.87
N ILE A 440 51.47 -96.62 23.60
CA ILE A 440 52.49 -97.35 22.83
C ILE A 440 53.89 -97.10 23.40
N GLU A 441 54.22 -95.86 23.77
CA GLU A 441 55.52 -95.52 24.38
C GLU A 441 55.77 -96.32 25.67
N GLN A 442 54.72 -96.53 26.49
CA GLN A 442 54.80 -97.38 27.68
C GLN A 442 55.10 -98.85 27.34
N GLN A 443 54.50 -99.40 26.28
CA GLN A 443 54.75 -100.80 25.89
C GLN A 443 56.18 -101.06 25.39
N VAL A 444 56.77 -100.09 24.67
CA VAL A 444 58.15 -100.20 24.16
C VAL A 444 59.15 -100.27 25.33
N GLN A 445 58.92 -99.46 26.37
CA GLN A 445 59.78 -99.40 27.54
C GLN A 445 59.84 -100.74 28.30
N ILE A 446 58.70 -101.44 28.40
CA ILE A 446 58.62 -102.78 29.03
C ILE A 446 59.41 -103.82 28.22
N LYS A 447 59.31 -103.81 26.88
CA LYS A 447 59.99 -104.80 26.02
C LYS A 447 61.51 -104.65 26.05
N GLN A 448 62.03 -103.43 26.21
CA GLN A 448 63.48 -103.19 26.34
C GLN A 448 64.07 -103.85 27.60
N GLN A 449 63.33 -103.85 28.72
CA GLN A 449 63.78 -104.48 29.97
C GLN A 449 63.93 -106.00 29.85
N ILE A 450 63.08 -106.66 29.03
CA ILE A 450 63.12 -108.12 28.83
C ILE A 450 64.36 -108.56 28.01
N VAL A 451 64.78 -107.75 27.04
CA VAL A 451 65.93 -108.07 26.17
C VAL A 451 67.24 -108.09 26.96
N GLU A 452 67.39 -107.19 27.92
CA GLU A 452 68.58 -107.08 28.76
C GLU A 452 68.78 -108.31 29.67
N GLU A 453 67.67 -108.91 30.14
CA GLU A 453 67.67 -110.09 31.00
C GLU A 453 68.10 -111.38 30.25
N LEU A 454 67.77 -111.48 28.95
CA LEU A 454 68.13 -112.62 28.11
C LEU A 454 69.62 -112.65 27.74
N TYR A 455 70.25 -111.49 27.59
CA TYR A 455 71.67 -111.37 27.25
C TYR A 455 72.59 -111.95 28.34
N ASN A 456 72.24 -111.76 29.63
CA ASN A 456 73.03 -112.24 30.76
C ASN A 456 73.04 -113.79 30.91
N LYS A 457 72.04 -114.51 30.38
CA LYS A 457 71.97 -115.98 30.45
C LYS A 457 72.87 -116.68 29.42
N LEU A 458 73.20 -116.03 28.31
CA LEU A 458 73.97 -116.60 27.21
C LEU A 458 75.47 -116.74 27.54
N ASP A 459 76.02 -115.81 28.33
CA ASP A 459 77.44 -115.76 28.67
C ASP A 459 77.90 -116.93 29.57
N HIS A 460 77.02 -117.44 30.44
CA HIS A 460 77.34 -118.56 31.34
C HIS A 460 77.52 -119.93 30.65
N LYS A 461 76.91 -120.16 29.46
CA LYS A 461 76.99 -121.46 28.75
C LYS A 461 78.33 -121.65 28.01
N ASN A 462 78.99 -120.57 27.58
CA ASN A 462 80.20 -120.66 26.76
C ASN A 462 81.46 -121.13 27.52
N ASN A 463 81.51 -120.98 28.85
CA ASN A 463 82.67 -121.39 29.65
C ASN A 463 82.75 -122.92 29.92
N SER A 464 81.71 -123.70 29.63
CA SER A 464 81.68 -125.15 29.90
C SER A 464 82.27 -126.03 28.79
N ILE A 465 82.45 -125.50 27.57
CA ILE A 465 82.85 -126.29 26.38
C ILE A 465 84.39 -126.48 26.25
N LYS A 466 85.20 -125.68 26.95
CA LYS A 466 86.68 -125.71 26.85
C LYS A 466 87.40 -126.90 27.55
N ARG A 467 86.72 -127.79 28.28
CA ARG A 467 87.38 -128.79 29.15
C ARG A 467 87.44 -130.25 28.62
N LEU A 468 87.03 -130.56 27.39
CA LEU A 468 86.81 -131.96 26.94
C LEU A 468 87.73 -132.55 25.83
N SER A 469 88.78 -131.86 25.33
CA SER A 469 89.56 -132.37 24.16
C SER A 469 90.86 -133.16 24.45
N VAL A 470 91.05 -133.73 25.65
CA VAL A 470 92.34 -134.31 26.11
C VAL A 470 92.49 -135.85 25.94
N VAL A 471 91.46 -136.58 25.47
CA VAL A 471 91.44 -138.07 25.58
C VAL A 471 91.76 -138.85 24.29
N ILE A 472 91.98 -138.22 23.12
CA ILE A 472 92.12 -138.94 21.83
C ILE A 472 93.59 -139.27 21.45
N HIS A 473 94.57 -139.06 22.35
CA HIS A 473 96.02 -139.12 22.04
C HIS A 473 96.79 -140.38 22.53
N ARG A 474 96.19 -141.59 22.56
CA ARG A 474 96.86 -142.78 23.20
C ARG A 474 96.84 -144.13 22.46
N SER A 475 96.63 -144.18 21.14
CA SER A 475 96.50 -145.47 20.42
C SER A 475 97.31 -145.64 19.12
N LEU A 476 98.41 -144.91 18.92
CA LEU A 476 99.22 -145.02 17.69
C LEU A 476 100.75 -145.12 17.89
N ASP A 477 101.19 -145.55 19.08
CA ASP A 477 102.61 -145.65 19.47
C ASP A 477 103.29 -146.99 19.12
N ILE A 478 102.68 -147.81 18.24
CA ILE A 478 103.23 -149.12 17.80
C ILE A 478 103.81 -149.05 16.37
N ALA A 479 103.59 -147.97 15.62
CA ALA A 479 104.08 -147.84 14.24
C ALA A 479 105.49 -147.22 14.11
N HIS A 480 106.14 -146.82 15.23
CA HIS A 480 107.37 -146.02 15.21
C HIS A 480 108.70 -146.79 15.02
N LYS A 481 108.72 -148.11 14.81
CA LYS A 481 110.00 -148.86 14.61
C LYS A 481 110.22 -149.50 13.24
N THR A 482 109.20 -149.56 12.40
CA THR A 482 109.33 -149.75 10.94
C THR A 482 109.69 -148.43 10.22
N HIS A 483 109.71 -147.32 10.96
CA HIS A 483 109.99 -145.95 10.50
C HIS A 483 111.44 -145.74 10.01
N ALA A 484 112.44 -146.45 10.57
CA ALA A 484 113.85 -146.19 10.27
C ALA A 484 114.37 -146.75 8.92
N TYR A 485 113.65 -147.68 8.27
CA TYR A 485 113.99 -148.18 6.92
C TYR A 485 113.19 -147.46 5.82
N ILE A 486 112.14 -146.76 6.21
CA ILE A 486 111.26 -145.98 5.33
C ILE A 486 111.76 -144.52 5.23
N GLU A 487 112.43 -143.96 6.25
CA GLU A 487 112.98 -142.58 6.23
C GLU A 487 113.98 -142.30 5.09
N GLN A 488 114.79 -143.28 4.66
CA GLN A 488 115.76 -143.08 3.58
C GLN A 488 115.12 -143.09 2.18
N ASN A 489 113.95 -143.72 2.03
CA ASN A 489 113.14 -143.67 0.80
C ASN A 489 112.12 -142.50 0.82
N ILE A 490 111.70 -142.03 2.01
CA ILE A 490 110.86 -140.85 2.20
C ILE A 490 111.58 -139.57 1.77
N HIS A 491 112.88 -139.42 2.00
CA HIS A 491 113.59 -138.18 1.63
C HIS A 491 113.66 -137.95 0.11
N LYS A 492 113.76 -139.03 -0.66
CA LYS A 492 113.77 -138.99 -2.15
C LYS A 492 112.37 -138.72 -2.73
N ASN A 493 111.31 -139.18 -2.05
CA ASN A 493 109.92 -138.88 -2.42
C ASN A 493 109.43 -137.51 -1.91
N GLN A 494 109.97 -136.98 -0.81
CA GLN A 494 109.69 -135.64 -0.29
C GLN A 494 110.14 -134.52 -1.23
N MET A 495 111.29 -134.69 -1.91
CA MET A 495 111.77 -133.72 -2.92
C MET A 495 110.91 -133.72 -4.19
N ASN A 496 110.33 -134.85 -4.57
CA ASN A 496 109.36 -134.90 -5.68
C ASN A 496 108.00 -134.30 -5.28
N ILE A 497 107.53 -134.53 -4.05
CA ILE A 497 106.28 -133.94 -3.54
C ILE A 497 106.41 -132.42 -3.33
N LEU A 498 107.55 -131.90 -2.87
CA LEU A 498 107.80 -130.45 -2.77
C LEU A 498 107.81 -129.78 -4.16
N THR A 499 108.32 -130.46 -5.18
CA THR A 499 108.32 -129.97 -6.56
C THR A 499 106.92 -130.00 -7.18
N MET A 500 106.11 -131.02 -6.87
CA MET A 500 104.70 -131.09 -7.28
C MET A 500 103.82 -130.08 -6.52
N ILE A 501 104.05 -129.85 -5.22
CA ILE A 501 103.32 -128.84 -4.43
C ILE A 501 103.65 -127.43 -4.92
N GLU A 502 104.90 -127.12 -5.29
CA GLU A 502 105.25 -125.81 -5.87
C GLU A 502 104.66 -125.63 -7.28
N GLN A 503 104.55 -126.70 -8.08
CA GLN A 503 103.82 -126.68 -9.37
C GLN A 503 102.30 -126.51 -9.19
N THR A 504 101.66 -127.24 -8.27
CA THR A 504 100.21 -127.08 -7.99
C THR A 504 99.90 -125.73 -7.35
N LYS A 505 100.84 -125.13 -6.59
CA LYS A 505 100.74 -123.77 -6.04
C LYS A 505 100.91 -122.69 -7.12
N GLN A 506 101.83 -122.88 -8.08
CA GLN A 506 101.95 -122.00 -9.26
C GLN A 506 100.74 -122.11 -10.20
N GLU A 507 100.18 -123.30 -10.40
CA GLU A 507 98.94 -123.52 -11.17
C GLU A 507 97.70 -122.95 -10.45
N SER A 508 97.58 -123.12 -9.13
CA SER A 508 96.50 -122.52 -8.34
C SER A 508 96.59 -120.99 -8.27
N GLN A 509 97.80 -120.41 -8.23
CA GLN A 509 98.02 -118.96 -8.32
C GLN A 509 97.78 -118.41 -9.74
N SER A 510 98.09 -119.18 -10.78
CA SER A 510 97.79 -118.84 -12.18
C SER A 510 96.29 -118.88 -12.47
N ILE A 511 95.58 -119.91 -12.01
CA ILE A 511 94.11 -120.03 -12.12
C ILE A 511 93.43 -118.92 -11.30
N ARG A 512 93.87 -118.65 -10.06
CA ARG A 512 93.32 -117.56 -9.24
C ARG A 512 93.56 -116.18 -9.83
N ALA A 513 94.71 -115.94 -10.47
CA ALA A 513 94.99 -114.71 -11.20
C ALA A 513 94.12 -114.58 -12.46
N GLN A 514 93.93 -115.66 -13.23
CA GLN A 514 93.05 -115.67 -14.41
C GLN A 514 91.56 -115.50 -14.05
N THR A 515 91.08 -116.10 -12.97
CA THR A 515 89.68 -115.91 -12.51
C THR A 515 89.44 -114.52 -11.92
N LEU A 516 90.41 -113.94 -11.21
CA LEU A 516 90.31 -112.56 -10.72
C LEU A 516 90.41 -111.53 -11.85
N GLU A 517 91.18 -111.81 -12.91
CA GLU A 517 91.24 -110.94 -14.10
C GLU A 517 89.95 -111.04 -14.93
N GLN A 518 89.37 -112.23 -15.13
CA GLN A 518 88.05 -112.39 -15.78
C GLN A 518 86.91 -111.70 -15.01
N ILE A 519 86.86 -111.83 -13.67
CA ILE A 519 85.87 -111.11 -12.84
C ILE A 519 86.10 -109.60 -12.92
N ARG A 520 87.35 -109.15 -12.98
CA ARG A 520 87.70 -107.73 -13.11
C ARG A 520 87.32 -107.18 -14.49
N GLU A 521 87.49 -107.94 -15.57
CA GLU A 521 87.05 -107.58 -16.92
C GLU A 521 85.52 -107.54 -17.04
N GLU A 522 84.79 -108.47 -16.44
CA GLU A 522 83.32 -108.47 -16.41
C GLU A 522 82.74 -107.30 -15.58
N PHE A 523 83.30 -107.04 -14.39
CA PHE A 523 82.92 -105.87 -13.58
C PHE A 523 83.29 -104.55 -14.27
N THR A 524 84.43 -104.49 -14.96
CA THR A 524 84.84 -103.30 -15.73
C THR A 524 83.93 -103.09 -16.94
N SER A 525 83.49 -104.15 -17.60
CA SER A 525 82.48 -104.08 -18.68
C SER A 525 81.13 -103.57 -18.16
N TYR A 526 80.64 -104.10 -17.02
CA TYR A 526 79.39 -103.65 -16.40
C TYR A 526 79.46 -102.19 -15.91
N LEU A 527 80.56 -101.79 -15.29
CA LEU A 527 80.82 -100.40 -14.90
C LEU A 527 80.94 -99.48 -16.11
N THR A 528 81.59 -99.92 -17.19
CA THR A 528 81.72 -99.13 -18.42
C THR A 528 80.35 -98.91 -19.07
N ILE A 529 79.47 -99.91 -19.12
CA ILE A 529 78.11 -99.77 -19.66
C ILE A 529 77.28 -98.82 -18.79
N TYR A 530 77.31 -98.97 -17.46
CA TYR A 530 76.56 -98.10 -16.55
C TYR A 530 77.07 -96.65 -16.58
N HIS A 531 78.39 -96.46 -16.64
CA HIS A 531 79.02 -95.14 -16.73
C HIS A 531 78.76 -94.49 -18.10
N THR A 532 78.71 -95.26 -19.20
CA THR A 532 78.39 -94.74 -20.54
C THR A 532 76.92 -94.33 -20.64
N LEU A 533 75.99 -95.12 -20.10
CA LEU A 533 74.56 -94.77 -20.08
C LEU A 533 74.26 -93.56 -19.16
N PHE A 534 74.94 -93.47 -18.03
CA PHE A 534 74.82 -92.32 -17.12
C PHE A 534 75.42 -91.05 -17.74
N ILE A 535 76.59 -91.15 -18.39
CA ILE A 535 77.18 -90.02 -19.12
C ILE A 535 76.26 -89.62 -20.28
N ASP A 536 75.72 -90.54 -21.07
CA ASP A 536 74.87 -90.20 -22.21
C ASP A 536 73.56 -89.52 -21.76
N SER A 537 72.95 -89.98 -20.67
CA SER A 537 71.79 -89.30 -20.06
C SER A 537 72.14 -87.93 -19.47
N LYS A 538 73.29 -87.80 -18.80
CA LYS A 538 73.78 -86.52 -18.26
C LYS A 538 74.11 -85.52 -19.37
N THR A 539 74.67 -85.99 -20.47
CA THR A 539 75.04 -85.15 -21.62
C THR A 539 73.78 -84.65 -22.33
N LYS A 540 72.78 -85.52 -22.56
CA LYS A 540 71.48 -85.11 -23.11
C LYS A 540 70.72 -84.13 -22.22
N LEU A 541 70.76 -84.32 -20.89
CA LEU A 541 70.14 -83.40 -19.95
C LEU A 541 70.87 -82.05 -19.93
N ASN A 542 72.20 -82.04 -20.00
CA ASN A 542 72.99 -80.81 -20.07
C ASN A 542 72.76 -80.05 -21.38
N GLU A 543 72.69 -80.73 -22.53
CA GLU A 543 72.35 -80.09 -23.82
C GLU A 543 70.95 -79.47 -23.81
N GLN A 544 69.99 -80.10 -23.12
CA GLN A 544 68.64 -79.56 -22.96
C GLN A 544 68.62 -78.34 -22.04
N ILE A 545 69.33 -78.39 -20.91
CA ILE A 545 69.51 -77.25 -19.99
C ILE A 545 70.21 -76.09 -20.70
N GLU A 546 71.20 -76.36 -21.55
CA GLU A 546 71.92 -75.33 -22.30
C GLU A 546 71.02 -74.67 -23.37
N LYS A 547 70.20 -75.46 -24.08
CA LYS A 547 69.17 -74.93 -25.00
C LYS A 547 68.11 -74.09 -24.28
N ASP A 548 67.67 -74.52 -23.11
CA ASP A 548 66.66 -73.80 -22.33
C ASP A 548 67.26 -72.54 -21.69
N ASN A 549 68.52 -72.56 -21.27
CA ASN A 549 69.25 -71.37 -20.82
C ASN A 549 69.47 -70.35 -21.94
N ILE A 550 69.80 -70.80 -23.17
CA ILE A 550 69.92 -69.89 -24.32
C ILE A 550 68.57 -69.22 -24.62
N LYS A 551 67.46 -69.98 -24.64
CA LYS A 551 66.11 -69.43 -24.83
C LYS A 551 65.69 -68.47 -23.72
N LEU A 552 66.00 -68.80 -22.46
CA LEU A 552 65.71 -67.94 -21.32
C LEU A 552 66.53 -66.64 -21.36
N ASN A 553 67.79 -66.72 -21.78
CA ASN A 553 68.67 -65.56 -21.91
C ASN A 553 68.26 -64.67 -23.10
N GLU A 554 67.78 -65.25 -24.20
CA GLU A 554 67.17 -64.50 -25.31
C GLU A 554 65.88 -63.78 -24.87
N GLN A 555 64.99 -64.45 -24.12
CA GLN A 555 63.79 -63.82 -23.54
C GLN A 555 64.14 -62.75 -22.50
N GLN A 556 65.19 -62.95 -21.70
CA GLN A 556 65.68 -61.97 -20.73
C GLN A 556 66.23 -60.73 -21.45
N GLN A 557 67.07 -60.90 -22.49
CA GLN A 557 67.58 -59.76 -23.28
C GLN A 557 66.45 -59.01 -24.01
N GLN A 558 65.42 -59.72 -24.48
CA GLN A 558 64.28 -59.09 -25.13
C GLN A 558 63.43 -58.29 -24.14
N SER A 559 63.26 -58.81 -22.92
CA SER A 559 62.57 -58.14 -21.81
C SER A 559 63.38 -56.93 -21.29
N GLU A 560 64.70 -57.04 -21.18
CA GLU A 560 65.59 -55.93 -20.81
C GLU A 560 65.60 -54.82 -21.87
N LYS A 561 65.57 -55.17 -23.17
CA LYS A 561 65.42 -54.18 -24.25
C LYS A 561 64.08 -53.46 -24.19
N GLN A 562 62.99 -54.14 -23.82
CA GLN A 562 61.70 -53.50 -23.62
C GLN A 562 61.67 -52.62 -22.37
N LEU A 563 62.26 -53.10 -21.25
CA LEU A 563 62.38 -52.35 -20.01
C LEU A 563 63.21 -51.08 -20.18
N ASN A 564 64.32 -51.14 -20.93
CA ASN A 564 65.14 -49.96 -21.20
C ASN A 564 64.46 -48.94 -22.12
N LYS A 565 63.60 -49.38 -23.05
CA LYS A 565 62.74 -48.47 -23.84
C LYS A 565 61.69 -47.77 -22.97
N ILE A 566 61.08 -48.50 -22.04
CA ILE A 566 60.10 -47.95 -21.11
C ILE A 566 60.77 -47.00 -20.11
N LYS A 567 61.95 -47.36 -19.57
CA LYS A 567 62.74 -46.47 -18.72
C LYS A 567 63.13 -45.18 -19.43
N HIS A 568 63.61 -45.26 -20.68
CA HIS A 568 63.96 -44.07 -21.44
C HIS A 568 62.75 -43.18 -21.76
N ALA A 569 61.58 -43.78 -22.02
CA ALA A 569 60.33 -43.03 -22.20
C ALA A 569 59.82 -42.40 -20.89
N HIS A 570 59.97 -43.11 -19.77
CA HIS A 570 59.61 -42.66 -18.44
C HIS A 570 60.52 -41.51 -17.98
N ASP A 571 61.83 -41.60 -18.18
CA ASP A 571 62.79 -40.56 -17.81
C ASP A 571 62.56 -39.29 -18.64
N LYS A 572 62.23 -39.44 -19.93
CA LYS A 572 61.87 -38.30 -20.79
C LYS A 572 60.56 -37.62 -20.36
N LEU A 573 59.57 -38.38 -19.91
CA LEU A 573 58.32 -37.85 -19.34
C LEU A 573 58.56 -37.17 -17.99
N ILE A 574 59.47 -37.69 -17.16
CA ILE A 574 59.87 -37.05 -15.90
C ILE A 574 60.53 -35.70 -16.19
N ASP A 575 61.43 -35.61 -17.16
CA ASP A 575 62.09 -34.36 -17.52
C ASP A 575 61.08 -33.33 -18.06
N GLU A 576 60.14 -33.75 -18.91
CA GLU A 576 59.04 -32.89 -19.41
C GLU A 576 58.10 -32.41 -18.29
N HIS A 577 57.77 -33.28 -17.34
CA HIS A 577 56.98 -32.92 -16.16
C HIS A 577 57.75 -32.04 -15.17
N HIS A 578 59.07 -32.21 -15.04
CA HIS A 578 59.91 -31.39 -14.19
C HIS A 578 60.05 -29.96 -14.74
N GLU A 579 60.17 -29.82 -16.07
CA GLU A 579 60.21 -28.53 -16.75
C GLU A 579 58.85 -27.79 -16.69
N GLN A 580 57.74 -28.53 -16.80
CA GLN A 580 56.40 -27.97 -16.56
C GLN A 580 56.19 -27.55 -15.11
N LYS A 581 56.65 -28.36 -14.15
CA LYS A 581 56.56 -28.04 -12.72
C LYS A 581 57.34 -26.77 -12.37
N GLN A 582 58.56 -26.60 -12.87
CA GLN A 582 59.32 -25.35 -12.68
C GLN A 582 58.61 -24.13 -13.27
N LYS A 583 57.99 -24.27 -14.45
CA LYS A 583 57.19 -23.18 -15.05
C LYS A 583 55.99 -22.81 -14.18
N PHE A 584 55.29 -23.80 -13.64
CA PHE A 584 54.16 -23.55 -12.74
C PHE A 584 54.60 -22.97 -11.40
N GLU A 585 55.73 -23.38 -10.83
CA GLU A 585 56.26 -22.83 -9.58
C GLU A 585 56.68 -21.35 -9.73
N ILE A 586 57.27 -20.97 -10.86
CA ILE A 586 57.59 -19.57 -11.18
C ILE A 586 56.30 -18.75 -11.34
N GLN A 587 55.30 -19.28 -12.07
CA GLN A 587 54.00 -18.61 -12.24
C GLN A 587 53.23 -18.49 -10.92
N LEU A 588 53.32 -19.48 -10.03
CA LEU A 588 52.70 -19.42 -8.70
C LEU A 588 53.38 -18.37 -7.81
N GLY A 589 54.71 -18.22 -7.93
CA GLY A 589 55.48 -17.19 -7.25
C GLY A 589 55.11 -15.77 -7.70
N GLU A 590 54.95 -15.55 -9.01
CA GLU A 590 54.48 -14.27 -9.56
C GLU A 590 53.03 -13.98 -9.15
N LEU A 591 52.15 -14.98 -9.16
CA LEU A 591 50.76 -14.82 -8.75
C LEU A 591 50.63 -14.51 -7.25
N ASN A 592 51.45 -15.14 -6.40
CA ASN A 592 51.46 -14.86 -4.96
C ASN A 592 52.00 -13.45 -4.64
N ASN A 593 53.02 -12.97 -5.37
CA ASN A 593 53.49 -11.59 -5.22
C ASN A 593 52.43 -10.57 -5.67
N ASN A 594 51.73 -10.85 -6.77
CA ASN A 594 50.62 -10.01 -7.22
C ASN A 594 49.44 -10.04 -6.22
N LEU A 595 49.15 -11.19 -5.61
CA LEU A 595 48.12 -11.32 -4.59
C LEU A 595 48.49 -10.53 -3.32
N LEU A 596 49.77 -10.53 -2.92
CA LEU A 596 50.27 -9.75 -1.79
C LEU A 596 50.17 -8.23 -2.06
N GLN A 597 50.51 -7.80 -3.28
CA GLN A 597 50.42 -6.39 -3.67
C GLN A 597 48.97 -5.89 -3.77
N VAL A 598 48.05 -6.75 -4.25
CA VAL A 598 46.60 -6.46 -4.27
C VAL A 598 46.04 -6.46 -2.85
N SER A 599 46.50 -7.37 -1.98
CA SER A 599 46.11 -7.41 -0.56
C SER A 599 46.51 -6.13 0.18
N GLU A 600 47.74 -5.64 0.00
CA GLU A 600 48.20 -4.38 0.60
C GLU A 600 47.42 -3.18 0.04
N SER A 601 47.22 -3.13 -1.27
CA SER A 601 46.42 -2.07 -1.91
C SER A 601 44.95 -2.08 -1.46
N LEU A 602 44.38 -3.27 -1.20
CA LEU A 602 43.02 -3.44 -0.69
C LEU A 602 42.93 -3.03 0.78
N SER A 603 43.96 -3.29 1.58
CA SER A 603 44.06 -2.82 2.97
C SER A 603 44.10 -1.30 3.05
N ASP A 604 44.93 -0.66 2.21
CA ASP A 604 45.02 0.80 2.14
C ASP A 604 43.72 1.45 1.64
N ALA A 605 43.08 0.83 0.63
CA ALA A 605 41.78 1.27 0.14
C ALA A 605 40.68 1.10 1.20
N THR A 606 40.71 0.02 1.98
CA THR A 606 39.74 -0.24 3.07
C THR A 606 39.91 0.80 4.18
N GLN A 607 41.14 1.13 4.56
CA GLN A 607 41.41 2.15 5.58
C GLN A 607 41.04 3.57 5.10
N SER A 608 41.20 3.87 3.82
CA SER A 608 40.70 5.11 3.20
C SER A 608 39.16 5.17 3.20
N VAL A 609 38.48 4.08 2.86
CA VAL A 609 37.01 4.01 2.90
C VAL A 609 36.48 4.14 4.33
N ASP A 610 37.12 3.52 5.32
CA ASP A 610 36.73 3.64 6.74
C ASP A 610 36.90 5.08 7.26
N THR A 611 38.00 5.76 6.93
CA THR A 611 38.19 7.17 7.33
C THR A 611 37.19 8.11 6.65
N HIS A 612 36.83 7.85 5.39
CA HIS A 612 35.77 8.59 4.70
C HIS A 612 34.39 8.28 5.28
N ARG A 613 34.08 7.04 5.64
CA ARG A 613 32.85 6.64 6.32
C ARG A 613 32.69 7.40 7.63
N ASP A 614 33.71 7.38 8.49
CA ASP A 614 33.69 8.08 9.78
C ASP A 614 33.49 9.60 9.63
N LYS A 615 34.07 10.20 8.59
CA LYS A 615 33.89 11.62 8.28
C LYS A 615 32.45 11.94 7.86
N TYR A 616 31.87 11.15 6.95
CA TYR A 616 30.50 11.36 6.50
C TYR A 616 29.48 11.02 7.59
N GLU A 617 29.75 10.02 8.42
CA GLU A 617 28.90 9.64 9.54
C GLU A 617 28.82 10.77 10.58
N LYS A 618 29.96 11.41 10.89
CA LYS A 618 30.00 12.63 11.72
C LYS A 618 29.22 13.79 11.11
N GLN A 619 29.34 14.02 9.79
CA GLN A 619 28.56 15.06 9.10
C GLN A 619 27.06 14.77 9.12
N ILE A 620 26.65 13.52 8.89
CA ILE A 620 25.26 13.08 8.96
C ILE A 620 24.71 13.28 10.38
N THR A 621 25.46 12.93 11.42
CA THR A 621 25.01 13.17 12.81
C THR A 621 24.86 14.65 13.14
N SER A 622 25.76 15.51 12.65
CA SER A 622 25.64 16.97 12.81
C SER A 622 24.39 17.52 12.12
N LEU A 623 24.19 17.15 10.84
CA LEU A 623 23.03 17.55 10.05
C LEU A 623 21.71 17.06 10.66
N LYS A 624 21.72 15.84 11.22
CA LYS A 624 20.56 15.27 11.91
C LYS A 624 20.23 16.05 13.17
N HIS A 625 21.24 16.43 13.96
CA HIS A 625 21.03 17.26 15.14
C HIS A 625 20.48 18.65 14.78
N ASP A 626 21.00 19.29 13.73
CA ASP A 626 20.51 20.58 13.26
C ASP A 626 19.05 20.49 12.77
N LEU A 627 18.70 19.43 12.04
CA LEU A 627 17.33 19.19 11.61
C LEU A 627 16.38 18.97 12.80
N GLU A 628 16.78 18.16 13.78
CA GLU A 628 15.99 17.93 15.00
C GLU A 628 15.78 19.21 15.80
N PHE A 629 16.79 20.08 15.87
CA PHE A 629 16.68 21.40 16.50
C PHE A 629 15.69 22.31 15.74
N GLN A 630 15.75 22.35 14.41
CA GLN A 630 14.81 23.11 13.60
C GLN A 630 13.38 22.56 13.68
N ILE A 631 13.20 21.25 13.75
CA ILE A 631 11.89 20.61 13.96
C ILE A 631 11.29 21.06 15.29
N LYS A 632 12.05 20.97 16.39
CA LYS A 632 11.58 21.44 17.71
C LYS A 632 11.21 22.93 17.71
N LYS A 633 12.03 23.76 17.06
CA LYS A 633 11.75 25.20 16.92
C LYS A 633 10.43 25.45 16.17
N ASN A 634 10.23 24.74 15.06
CA ASN A 634 9.01 24.86 14.25
C ASN A 634 7.79 24.33 15.00
N GLU A 635 7.89 23.22 15.74
CA GLU A 635 6.82 22.67 16.57
C GLU A 635 6.36 23.68 17.63
N MET A 636 7.31 24.36 18.28
CA MET A 636 7.01 25.39 19.28
C MET A 636 6.31 26.61 18.65
N GLN A 637 6.75 27.06 17.48
CA GLN A 637 6.07 28.12 16.73
C GLN A 637 4.66 27.71 16.28
N LEU A 638 4.48 26.45 15.88
CA LEU A 638 3.21 25.90 15.44
C LEU A 638 2.23 25.77 16.62
N SER A 639 2.73 25.46 17.83
CA SER A 639 1.94 25.49 19.07
C SER A 639 1.46 26.90 19.40
N ALA A 640 2.34 27.90 19.35
CA ALA A 640 1.97 29.29 19.59
C ALA A 640 0.94 29.82 18.57
N LEU A 641 1.10 29.47 17.29
CA LEU A 641 0.13 29.80 16.23
C LEU A 641 -1.23 29.13 16.46
N LYS A 642 -1.26 27.89 16.94
CA LYS A 642 -2.51 27.19 17.29
C LYS A 642 -3.24 27.86 18.44
N GLU A 643 -2.51 28.31 19.45
CA GLU A 643 -3.07 29.04 20.58
C GLU A 643 -3.63 30.40 20.14
N ASN A 644 -2.88 31.16 19.35
CA ASN A 644 -3.36 32.41 18.74
C ASN A 644 -4.63 32.20 17.88
N LEU A 645 -4.67 31.13 17.08
CA LEU A 645 -5.85 30.78 16.29
C LEU A 645 -7.07 30.43 17.18
N ALA A 646 -6.84 29.77 18.31
CA ALA A 646 -7.90 29.48 19.28
C ALA A 646 -8.45 30.78 19.87
N THR A 647 -7.58 31.70 20.29
CA THR A 647 -7.95 33.02 20.81
C THR A 647 -8.79 33.81 19.81
N VAL A 648 -8.33 33.93 18.56
CA VAL A 648 -9.05 34.62 17.48
C VAL A 648 -10.42 33.98 17.21
N ARG A 649 -10.53 32.64 17.30
CA ARG A 649 -11.83 31.96 17.15
C ARG A 649 -12.81 32.29 18.28
N THR A 650 -12.33 32.39 19.52
CA THR A 650 -13.16 32.84 20.65
C THR A 650 -13.61 34.29 20.49
N GLU A 651 -12.72 35.17 20.06
CA GLU A 651 -13.06 36.58 19.79
C GLU A 651 -14.07 36.71 18.64
N LEU A 652 -13.91 35.92 17.57
CA LEU A 652 -14.87 35.88 16.46
C LEU A 652 -16.26 35.40 16.92
N ARG A 653 -16.32 34.38 17.78
CA ARG A 653 -17.59 33.92 18.37
C ARG A 653 -18.24 35.02 19.22
N ALA A 654 -17.47 35.72 20.04
CA ALA A 654 -17.96 36.83 20.85
C ALA A 654 -18.47 38.00 19.97
N ALA A 655 -17.78 38.31 18.87
CA ALA A 655 -18.20 39.30 17.89
C ALA A 655 -19.52 38.90 17.20
N ASN A 656 -19.67 37.63 16.82
CA ASN A 656 -20.90 37.13 16.20
C ASN A 656 -22.11 37.17 17.15
N VAL A 657 -21.92 36.93 18.46
CA VAL A 657 -22.99 37.09 19.46
C VAL A 657 -23.43 38.55 19.56
N LYS A 658 -22.47 39.49 19.61
CA LYS A 658 -22.78 40.93 19.59
C LYS A 658 -23.49 41.38 18.31
N LEU A 659 -23.17 40.77 17.17
CA LEU A 659 -23.84 41.05 15.91
C LEU A 659 -25.32 40.64 15.97
N ALA A 660 -25.61 39.45 16.52
CA ALA A 660 -26.98 38.96 16.72
C ALA A 660 -27.77 39.85 17.71
N GLU A 661 -27.13 40.32 18.79
CA GLU A 661 -27.74 41.30 19.70
C GLU A 661 -28.08 42.62 19.00
N LEU A 662 -27.19 43.12 18.13
CA LEU A 662 -27.44 44.33 17.34
C LEU A 662 -28.57 44.16 16.33
N GLU A 663 -28.70 42.98 15.73
CA GLU A 663 -29.82 42.64 14.83
C GLU A 663 -31.14 42.58 15.59
N HIS A 664 -31.15 42.01 16.80
CA HIS A 664 -32.32 42.01 17.69
C HIS A 664 -32.75 43.43 18.07
N ILE A 665 -31.80 44.26 18.51
CA ILE A 665 -32.07 45.67 18.87
C ILE A 665 -32.58 46.46 17.65
N LYS A 666 -32.06 46.20 16.45
CA LYS A 666 -32.59 46.79 15.21
C LYS A 666 -34.03 46.39 14.95
N ALA A 667 -34.39 45.12 15.16
CA ALA A 667 -35.75 44.64 14.99
C ALA A 667 -36.70 45.25 16.03
N GLU A 668 -36.30 45.32 17.30
CA GLU A 668 -37.07 45.99 18.36
C GLU A 668 -37.26 47.48 18.09
N LYS A 669 -36.21 48.15 17.58
CA LYS A 669 -36.30 49.55 17.16
C LYS A 669 -37.31 49.72 16.02
N ALA A 670 -37.28 48.85 15.01
CA ALA A 670 -38.23 48.91 13.90
C ALA A 670 -39.68 48.70 14.37
N ASP A 671 -39.92 47.79 15.32
CA ASP A 671 -41.26 47.59 15.92
C ASP A 671 -41.71 48.82 16.72
N THR A 672 -40.82 49.41 17.52
CA THR A 672 -41.14 50.63 18.28
C THR A 672 -41.37 51.84 17.39
N ASP A 673 -40.58 52.02 16.33
CA ASP A 673 -40.78 53.09 15.33
C ASP A 673 -42.12 52.91 14.62
N ALA A 674 -42.50 51.68 14.26
CA ALA A 674 -43.80 51.39 13.65
C ALA A 674 -44.97 51.69 14.61
N ARG A 675 -44.87 51.28 15.89
CA ARG A 675 -45.88 51.61 16.92
C ARG A 675 -46.00 53.12 17.14
N LEU A 676 -44.88 53.83 17.14
CA LEU A 676 -44.86 55.28 17.29
C LEU A 676 -45.57 55.96 16.12
N ALA A 677 -45.31 55.52 14.88
CA ALA A 677 -45.99 56.04 13.69
C ALA A 677 -47.51 55.83 13.75
N VAL A 678 -47.96 54.64 14.17
CA VAL A 678 -49.39 54.34 14.38
C VAL A 678 -49.99 55.28 15.43
N SER A 679 -49.35 55.43 16.59
CA SER A 679 -49.85 56.30 17.67
C SER A 679 -49.87 57.78 17.26
N GLN A 680 -48.89 58.25 16.49
CA GLN A 680 -48.85 59.60 15.95
C GLN A 680 -50.01 59.84 14.96
N GLU A 681 -50.31 58.86 14.11
CA GLU A 681 -51.43 58.95 13.17
C GLU A 681 -52.78 58.91 13.89
N GLU A 682 -52.95 58.03 14.89
CA GLU A 682 -54.14 58.03 15.75
C GLU A 682 -54.33 59.38 16.45
N ARG A 683 -53.25 59.97 16.98
CA ARG A 683 -53.28 61.31 17.59
C ARG A 683 -53.69 62.37 16.57
N ARG A 684 -53.16 62.32 15.34
CA ARG A 684 -53.50 63.25 14.26
C ARG A 684 -54.99 63.18 13.93
N VAL A 685 -55.52 61.97 13.74
CA VAL A 685 -56.94 61.73 13.44
C VAL A 685 -57.85 62.19 14.58
N LEU A 686 -57.47 61.92 15.84
CA LEU A 686 -58.22 62.38 17.02
C LEU A 686 -58.23 63.92 17.13
N LEU A 687 -57.13 64.57 16.77
CA LEU A 687 -57.03 66.02 16.76
C LEU A 687 -57.92 66.63 15.66
N GLU A 688 -57.87 66.09 14.44
CA GLU A 688 -58.77 66.50 13.35
C GLU A 688 -60.25 66.35 13.73
N ARG A 689 -60.60 65.23 14.38
CA ARG A 689 -61.96 65.00 14.88
C ARG A 689 -62.36 65.99 15.97
N SER A 690 -61.45 66.33 16.88
CA SER A 690 -61.71 67.31 17.94
C SER A 690 -61.94 68.71 17.36
N LEU A 691 -61.10 69.13 16.42
CA LEU A 691 -61.25 70.41 15.72
C LEU A 691 -62.55 70.47 14.91
N ALA A 692 -62.92 69.39 14.23
CA ALA A 692 -64.20 69.30 13.52
C ALA A 692 -65.40 69.40 14.47
N ASN A 693 -65.32 68.75 15.63
CA ASN A 693 -66.35 68.85 16.67
C ASN A 693 -66.43 70.25 17.26
N GLU A 694 -65.29 70.91 17.47
CA GLU A 694 -65.21 72.28 17.99
C GLU A 694 -65.88 73.27 17.02
N SER A 695 -65.57 73.17 15.71
CA SER A 695 -66.25 73.96 14.68
C SER A 695 -67.76 73.68 14.62
N LYS A 696 -68.19 72.42 14.83
CA LYS A 696 -69.61 72.07 14.90
C LYS A 696 -70.28 72.66 16.14
N ASN A 697 -69.61 72.66 17.29
CA ASN A 697 -70.10 73.29 18.51
C ASN A 697 -70.24 74.80 18.35
N GLU A 698 -69.29 75.48 17.71
CA GLU A 698 -69.40 76.91 17.42
C GLU A 698 -70.64 77.23 16.57
N LYS A 699 -70.91 76.41 15.55
CA LYS A 699 -72.14 76.54 14.74
C LYS A 699 -73.41 76.35 15.57
N LEU A 700 -73.45 75.33 16.43
CA LEU A 700 -74.59 75.08 17.31
C LEU A 700 -74.79 76.20 18.35
N ILE A 701 -73.72 76.79 18.87
CA ILE A 701 -73.78 77.96 19.75
C ILE A 701 -74.38 79.15 19.01
N ALA A 702 -73.96 79.40 17.76
CA ALA A 702 -74.50 80.46 16.94
C ALA A 702 -76.00 80.25 16.62
N GLU A 703 -76.40 79.02 16.26
CA GLU A 703 -77.80 78.65 16.04
C GLU A 703 -78.64 78.80 17.31
N ASN A 704 -78.15 78.34 18.46
CA ASN A 704 -78.84 78.52 19.74
C ASN A 704 -79.01 80.00 20.08
N ALA A 705 -77.99 80.83 19.87
CA ALA A 705 -78.09 82.27 20.08
C ALA A 705 -79.18 82.89 19.19
N GLN A 706 -79.32 82.45 17.94
CA GLN A 706 -80.40 82.87 17.06
C GLN A 706 -81.78 82.40 17.54
N LEU A 707 -81.89 81.15 18.00
CA LEU A 707 -83.15 80.61 18.53
C LEU A 707 -83.58 81.33 19.81
N ILE A 708 -82.65 81.61 20.74
CA ILE A 708 -82.91 82.40 21.95
C ILE A 708 -83.44 83.79 21.56
N LYS A 709 -82.82 84.45 20.59
CA LYS A 709 -83.29 85.75 20.09
C LYS A 709 -84.70 85.68 19.50
N LYS A 710 -84.99 84.66 18.69
CA LYS A 710 -86.34 84.43 18.14
C LYS A 710 -87.35 84.18 19.25
N ASN A 711 -87.02 83.34 20.22
CA ASN A 711 -87.92 83.02 21.32
C ASN A 711 -88.20 84.25 22.19
N SER A 712 -87.18 85.06 22.50
CA SER A 712 -87.34 86.32 23.23
C SER A 712 -88.24 87.30 22.49
N ASN A 713 -88.10 87.41 21.16
CA ASN A 713 -88.98 88.24 20.33
C ASN A 713 -90.43 87.72 20.34
N SER A 714 -90.62 86.40 20.23
CA SER A 714 -91.94 85.77 20.29
C SER A 714 -92.59 85.93 21.68
N GLU A 715 -91.81 85.82 22.74
CA GLU A 715 -92.26 86.05 24.12
C GLU A 715 -92.68 87.50 24.35
N ALA A 716 -91.91 88.47 23.84
CA ALA A 716 -92.26 89.89 23.90
C ALA A 716 -93.60 90.16 23.16
N ALA A 717 -93.78 89.58 21.97
CA ALA A 717 -95.02 89.70 21.21
C ALA A 717 -96.23 89.07 21.95
N LEU A 718 -96.04 87.91 22.58
CA LEU A 718 -97.09 87.26 23.38
C LEU A 718 -97.47 88.08 24.62
N GLN A 719 -96.49 88.69 25.30
CA GLN A 719 -96.76 89.57 26.43
C GLN A 719 -97.57 90.80 26.02
N GLU A 720 -97.29 91.37 24.84
CA GLU A 720 -98.04 92.50 24.31
C GLU A 720 -99.47 92.12 23.94
N MET A 721 -99.67 91.00 23.25
CA MET A 721 -101.00 90.47 22.95
C MET A 721 -101.79 90.13 24.22
N ALA A 722 -101.14 89.61 25.27
CA ALA A 722 -101.77 89.36 26.56
C ALA A 722 -102.27 90.65 27.23
N ARG A 723 -101.48 91.73 27.16
CA ARG A 723 -101.88 93.06 27.65
C ARG A 723 -103.10 93.59 26.90
N GLU A 724 -103.11 93.46 25.57
CA GLU A 724 -104.24 93.89 24.74
C GLU A 724 -105.52 93.08 25.03
N PHE A 725 -105.40 91.76 25.14
CA PHE A 725 -106.54 90.88 25.46
C PHE A 725 -107.13 91.21 26.84
N GLN A 726 -106.29 91.47 27.84
CA GLN A 726 -106.74 91.89 29.16
C GLN A 726 -107.47 93.23 29.12
N SER A 727 -106.99 94.20 28.33
CA SER A 727 -107.65 95.48 28.11
C SER A 727 -109.05 95.31 27.52
N GLN A 728 -109.20 94.45 26.50
CA GLN A 728 -110.49 94.18 25.87
C GLN A 728 -111.47 93.46 26.81
N GLN A 729 -111.00 92.50 27.62
CA GLN A 729 -111.80 91.82 28.65
C GLN A 729 -112.39 92.81 29.68
N ILE A 730 -111.59 93.80 30.12
CA ILE A 730 -112.07 94.85 31.04
C ILE A 730 -113.19 95.67 30.39
N GLN A 731 -113.08 95.99 29.10
CA GLN A 731 -114.12 96.74 28.38
C GLN A 731 -115.43 95.94 28.26
N LEU A 732 -115.34 94.64 27.94
CA LEU A 732 -116.51 93.76 27.87
C LEU A 732 -117.23 93.63 29.21
N ASN A 733 -116.49 93.45 30.31
CA ASN A 733 -117.08 93.38 31.65
C ASN A 733 -117.87 94.64 32.02
N LYS A 734 -117.42 95.84 31.62
CA LYS A 734 -118.16 97.08 31.85
C LYS A 734 -119.50 97.14 31.13
N VAL A 735 -119.61 96.53 29.95
CA VAL A 735 -120.88 96.47 29.20
C VAL A 735 -121.86 95.49 29.86
N SER A 736 -121.36 94.35 30.34
CA SER A 736 -122.18 93.30 30.98
C SER A 736 -122.81 93.68 32.33
N GLN A 737 -122.33 94.74 33.00
CA GLN A 737 -122.86 95.18 34.31
C GLN A 737 -124.04 96.16 34.22
N ARG A 738 -124.49 96.53 33.02
CA ARG A 738 -125.64 97.43 32.82
C ARG A 738 -126.95 96.70 33.14
N ARG A 739 -127.63 97.11 34.21
CA ARG A 739 -128.92 96.53 34.65
C ARG A 739 -129.99 97.61 34.74
N TRP A 740 -131.24 97.25 34.47
CA TRP A 740 -132.37 98.13 34.73
C TRP A 740 -132.46 98.37 36.24
N ILE A 741 -132.38 99.63 36.65
CA ILE A 741 -132.46 100.01 38.06
C ILE A 741 -133.93 100.27 38.38
N ASP A 742 -134.42 99.72 39.48
CA ASP A 742 -135.79 99.94 39.89
C ASP A 742 -135.98 101.37 40.40
N ASP A 743 -137.18 101.92 40.16
CA ASP A 743 -137.44 103.32 40.47
C ASP A 743 -137.22 103.66 41.95
N ASP A 744 -137.58 102.76 42.87
CA ASP A 744 -137.50 102.99 44.31
C ASP A 744 -136.06 103.09 44.84
N ASP A 745 -135.08 102.53 44.11
CA ASP A 745 -133.67 102.56 44.50
C ASP A 745 -133.04 103.95 44.30
N ILE A 746 -133.65 104.80 43.47
CA ILE A 746 -133.04 106.05 43.02
C ILE A 746 -133.97 107.23 43.24
N ASN A 747 -133.55 108.14 44.12
CA ASN A 747 -134.34 109.32 44.49
C ASN A 747 -133.94 110.58 43.71
N SER A 748 -132.91 110.50 42.87
CA SER A 748 -132.39 111.63 42.09
C SER A 748 -131.82 111.19 40.75
N CYS A 749 -131.87 112.06 39.73
CA CYS A 749 -131.33 111.77 38.39
C CYS A 749 -129.86 111.31 38.45
N MET A 750 -129.50 110.17 37.85
CA MET A 750 -128.12 109.63 37.92
C MET A 750 -127.09 110.38 37.06
N LYS A 751 -127.47 111.50 36.44
CA LYS A 751 -126.55 112.40 35.72
C LYS A 751 -126.42 113.76 36.41
N CYS A 752 -127.55 114.45 36.62
CA CYS A 752 -127.54 115.79 37.21
C CYS A 752 -127.87 115.82 38.70
N HIS A 753 -128.20 114.67 39.29
CA HIS A 753 -128.52 114.48 40.71
C HIS A 753 -129.70 115.31 41.24
N GLN A 754 -130.53 115.85 40.35
CA GLN A 754 -131.77 116.52 40.76
C GLN A 754 -132.77 115.50 41.32
N THR A 755 -133.27 115.76 42.53
CA THR A 755 -134.22 114.90 43.23
C THR A 755 -135.54 114.79 42.48
N PHE A 756 -136.07 113.58 42.40
CA PHE A 756 -137.36 113.33 41.77
C PHE A 756 -138.51 113.74 42.69
N SER A 757 -139.60 114.19 42.08
CA SER A 757 -140.81 114.64 42.77
C SER A 757 -142.04 114.33 41.92
N VAL A 758 -143.22 114.66 42.43
CA VAL A 758 -144.47 114.43 41.68
C VAL A 758 -144.46 115.16 40.33
N THR A 759 -143.85 116.36 40.26
CA THR A 759 -143.71 117.13 39.02
C THR A 759 -142.47 116.73 38.20
N GLN A 760 -141.44 116.17 38.83
CA GLN A 760 -140.22 115.70 38.17
C GLN A 760 -140.15 114.17 38.18
N ARG A 761 -140.67 113.54 37.13
CA ARG A 761 -140.81 112.08 37.03
C ARG A 761 -139.49 111.39 36.62
N LYS A 762 -139.37 110.12 37.01
CA LYS A 762 -138.24 109.23 36.69
C LYS A 762 -138.32 108.70 35.26
N HIS A 763 -137.17 108.62 34.57
CA HIS A 763 -137.06 108.04 33.24
C HIS A 763 -135.81 107.18 33.08
N HIS A 764 -135.99 105.93 32.67
CA HIS A 764 -134.85 105.05 32.41
C HIS A 764 -134.20 105.27 31.05
N CYS A 765 -132.89 105.12 31.01
CA CYS A 765 -132.14 104.91 29.78
C CYS A 765 -132.31 103.44 29.34
N ARG A 766 -132.82 103.20 28.12
CA ARG A 766 -133.03 101.84 27.62
C ARG A 766 -131.73 101.13 27.23
N ASN A 767 -130.58 101.80 27.23
CA ASN A 767 -129.28 101.20 26.94
C ASN A 767 -128.50 100.77 28.20
N CYS A 768 -128.48 101.61 29.25
CA CYS A 768 -127.77 101.27 30.48
C CYS A 768 -128.67 100.89 31.66
N GLY A 769 -129.98 101.16 31.57
CA GLY A 769 -130.95 100.83 32.62
C GLY A 769 -131.03 101.83 33.78
N ASN A 770 -130.13 102.82 33.84
CA ASN A 770 -130.13 103.85 34.89
C ASN A 770 -131.28 104.85 34.73
N ILE A 771 -131.60 105.56 35.83
CA ILE A 771 -132.73 106.49 35.92
C ILE A 771 -132.27 107.94 35.85
N PHE A 772 -132.97 108.75 35.06
CA PHE A 772 -132.66 110.14 34.77
C PHE A 772 -133.94 111.00 34.76
N CYS A 773 -133.77 112.31 34.88
CA CYS A 773 -134.83 113.26 34.57
C CYS A 773 -134.97 113.45 33.07
N ASP A 774 -136.07 114.10 32.64
CA ASP A 774 -136.36 114.28 31.23
C ASP A 774 -135.24 115.01 30.47
N PRO A 775 -134.68 116.14 30.97
CA PRO A 775 -133.58 116.83 30.27
C PRO A 775 -132.35 115.95 30.05
N CYS A 776 -132.00 115.09 31.02
CA CYS A 776 -130.81 114.24 30.97
C CYS A 776 -131.00 112.96 30.14
N SER A 777 -132.23 112.70 29.69
CA SER A 777 -132.59 111.56 28.87
C SER A 777 -133.55 111.95 27.76
N SER A 778 -133.50 113.19 27.27
CA SER A 778 -134.48 113.72 26.32
C SER A 778 -134.34 113.13 24.91
N LYS A 779 -133.20 112.49 24.63
CA LYS A 779 -132.87 111.92 23.32
C LYS A 779 -133.25 110.45 23.23
N THR A 780 -133.51 110.00 22.00
CA THR A 780 -133.76 108.60 21.69
C THR A 780 -132.72 108.08 20.70
N ALA A 781 -132.11 106.93 20.97
CA ALA A 781 -131.21 106.21 20.05
C ALA A 781 -131.70 104.77 19.83
N VAL A 782 -131.31 104.14 18.73
CA VAL A 782 -131.62 102.73 18.48
C VAL A 782 -130.74 101.88 19.41
N VAL A 783 -131.35 101.19 20.37
CA VAL A 783 -130.63 100.31 21.30
C VAL A 783 -130.64 98.89 20.73
N ALA A 784 -129.47 98.48 20.23
CA ALA A 784 -129.22 97.25 19.49
C ALA A 784 -129.25 96.00 20.38
N ALA A 785 -130.44 95.69 20.91
CA ALA A 785 -130.78 94.39 21.48
C ALA A 785 -132.30 94.17 21.52
N THR A 786 -133.11 95.24 21.57
CA THR A 786 -134.53 95.12 21.92
C THR A 786 -135.51 95.76 20.94
N SER A 787 -135.11 96.69 20.04
CA SER A 787 -135.91 97.06 18.84
C SER A 787 -135.21 98.04 17.90
N LYS A 788 -135.56 98.04 16.60
CA LYS A 788 -135.11 99.05 15.60
C LYS A 788 -135.72 100.45 15.80
N LYS A 789 -136.71 100.61 16.67
CA LYS A 789 -137.32 101.93 16.94
C LYS A 789 -136.48 102.67 17.98
N PRO A 790 -136.14 103.96 17.78
CA PRO A 790 -135.38 104.73 18.76
C PRO A 790 -136.04 104.69 20.14
N LYS A 791 -135.26 104.36 21.16
CA LYS A 791 -135.68 104.33 22.57
C LYS A 791 -134.92 105.39 23.34
N ARG A 792 -135.56 105.90 24.40
CA ARG A 792 -134.98 106.92 25.26
C ARG A 792 -133.67 106.44 25.86
N VAL A 793 -132.62 107.24 25.74
CA VAL A 793 -131.30 106.96 26.33
C VAL A 793 -130.76 108.22 27.03
N CYS A 794 -129.89 108.03 28.02
CA CYS A 794 -129.16 109.15 28.59
C CYS A 794 -128.14 109.69 27.59
N ASP A 795 -127.65 110.91 27.82
CA ASP A 795 -126.71 111.55 26.90
C ASP A 795 -125.42 110.76 26.65
N GLN A 796 -124.86 110.06 27.66
CA GLN A 796 -123.63 109.28 27.47
C GLN A 796 -123.87 108.07 26.58
N CYS A 797 -124.94 107.31 26.85
CA CYS A 797 -125.33 106.20 25.98
C CYS A 797 -125.74 106.66 24.59
N TYR A 798 -126.32 107.86 24.46
CA TYR A 798 -126.58 108.44 23.16
C TYR A 798 -125.28 108.64 22.40
N LYS A 799 -124.26 109.26 23.03
CA LYS A 799 -122.93 109.40 22.42
C LYS A 799 -122.35 108.04 22.06
N ASP A 800 -122.18 107.13 23.01
CA ASP A 800 -121.58 105.80 22.78
C ASP A 800 -122.27 104.98 21.67
N LEU A 801 -123.55 105.23 21.39
CA LEU A 801 -124.30 104.55 20.32
C LEU A 801 -124.36 105.33 18.99
N THR A 802 -123.90 106.57 18.96
CA THR A 802 -123.94 107.46 17.78
C THR A 802 -122.57 107.98 17.35
N SER A 803 -121.53 107.79 18.18
CA SER A 803 -120.11 107.82 17.83
C SER A 803 -119.63 106.43 17.46
#